data_AF-A0A8H7Z9W1-F1
#
_entry.id   AF-A0A8H7Z9W1-F1
#
_cell.length_a   1.000
_cell.length_b   1.000
_cell.length_c   1.000
_cell.angle_alpha   90.00
_cell.angle_beta   90.00
_cell.angle_gamma   90.00
#
_symmetry.space_group_name_H-M   'P 1'
#
loop_
_entity.id
_entity.type
_entity.pdbx_description
1 polymer ?
#
loop_
_entity_poly.entity_id
_entity_poly.type
_entity_poly.pdbx_seq_one_letter_code
_entity_poly.pdbx_strand_id
1 'polypeptide(L)'
;MPSIQTTLATTSSILMRLSGYIFLRWIPGHQFPPLIVTSLLVYLTSVFVIVSGPAFKQVQQRDRSIASARKDTRTAKGSLSSGESSERSRNGGERSLLSVLATGLPSTHAPYVNLATVGINILIALGTLDAVTRGQYMYPTTELAFSRVGYVSSTTANILIREPDVKQLPIRISYRVIENGREGESFEGGVIYVINNDTDYTFPITLTGLQPSKEYQYSLSNNMSGKFNTAAAPGSAAAYRLSFLSSSCMKANFPYNPLNHPLRIYGLELISTIVSKLPSFSRPSFMLFLGDFIYIDVPFRWGSSISHYRSEYRKVYASPSWYTGPEPAMNIPWIHTLDDHEIANDWHLGNETDPYPAAFDTYRHYHMSVNPPTDKSPFSVPFNTTYFSFTNGPASFFMLDTRTYRSEPLRDNSTMLGSAQLNSLLHWISREEPTGVQWKIIASSVPFSKNWRIGTEDTWGGFLGERRRIFDAIWRAERELGVRVVLLSGDRHEFGAIRFPDPFLAGTPGQKGSGADSSPEDGMGIHEFCTGPLNMFHVPGGIFSQSDDEDVVIKYLPAGNNKVGIVNIDVEDGRNSVLRYSLYIGEELVWEYKLTTPLKLEGAKSRVLPPGQVVFDKPEGVSVVGKMKCVFGEAQVLVKSLIKSVTGMVKRLVLLLVKKEVVPKG
;
A
#
# COMPACT_ATOMS: atom_id res chain seq x y z
N MET A 1 18.37 10.35 -44.52
CA MET A 1 18.05 9.54 -43.31
C MET A 1 18.69 10.20 -42.09
N PRO A 2 18.04 10.22 -40.91
CA PRO A 2 18.70 10.69 -39.70
C PRO A 2 19.96 9.86 -39.42
N SER A 3 21.04 10.51 -38.97
CA SER A 3 22.24 9.77 -38.58
C SER A 3 21.93 8.85 -37.41
N ILE A 4 22.66 7.73 -37.30
CA ILE A 4 22.51 6.78 -36.19
C ILE A 4 22.57 7.52 -34.84
N GLN A 5 23.47 8.49 -34.70
CA GLN A 5 23.61 9.29 -33.47
C GLN A 5 22.38 10.17 -33.19
N THR A 6 21.73 10.70 -34.23
CA THR A 6 20.50 11.49 -34.09
C THR A 6 19.36 10.59 -33.60
N THR A 7 19.25 9.38 -34.14
CA THR A 7 18.24 8.40 -33.69
C THR A 7 18.51 7.97 -32.24
N LEU A 8 19.76 7.65 -31.91
CA LEU A 8 20.17 7.26 -30.55
C LEU A 8 19.90 8.37 -29.53
N ALA A 9 20.31 9.61 -29.79
CA ALA A 9 20.04 10.74 -28.90
C ALA A 9 18.53 10.97 -28.67
N THR A 10 17.73 10.90 -29.74
CA THR A 10 16.28 11.11 -29.63
C THR A 10 15.61 10.02 -28.81
N THR A 11 15.90 8.77 -29.16
CA THR A 11 15.26 7.60 -28.54
C THR A 11 15.66 7.46 -27.08
N SER A 12 16.94 7.63 -26.73
CA SER A 12 17.40 7.54 -25.34
C SER A 12 16.88 8.69 -24.48
N SER A 13 16.78 9.92 -25.00
CA SER A 13 16.17 11.06 -24.30
C SER A 13 14.69 10.81 -23.97
N ILE A 14 13.90 10.38 -24.97
CA ILE A 14 12.47 10.08 -24.78
C ILE A 14 12.28 8.92 -23.82
N LEU A 15 13.03 7.83 -24.01
CA LEU A 15 12.94 6.63 -23.17
C LEU A 15 13.25 6.95 -21.71
N MET A 16 14.33 7.70 -21.46
CA MET A 16 14.73 8.08 -20.11
C MET A 16 13.70 8.99 -19.44
N ARG A 17 13.15 9.98 -20.15
CA ARG A 17 12.15 10.89 -19.60
C ARG A 17 10.85 10.18 -19.25
N LEU A 18 10.39 9.32 -20.15
CA LEU A 18 9.20 8.52 -19.94
C LEU A 18 9.40 7.55 -18.77
N SER A 19 10.51 6.83 -18.77
CA SER A 19 10.88 5.89 -17.70
C SER A 19 11.04 6.60 -16.36
N GLY A 20 11.70 7.75 -16.33
CA GLY A 20 11.88 8.56 -15.12
C GLY A 20 10.57 9.12 -14.58
N TYR A 21 9.66 9.57 -15.45
CA TYR A 21 8.34 10.01 -15.00
C TYR A 21 7.53 8.84 -14.42
N ILE A 22 7.49 7.69 -15.11
CA ILE A 22 6.78 6.51 -14.61
C ILE A 22 7.40 6.05 -13.28
N PHE A 23 8.72 5.95 -13.19
CA PHE A 23 9.43 5.51 -12.00
C PHE A 23 9.17 6.41 -10.79
N LEU A 24 9.35 7.72 -10.95
CA LEU A 24 9.29 8.67 -9.84
C LEU A 24 7.85 8.98 -9.42
N ARG A 25 6.87 8.83 -10.32
CA ARG A 25 5.49 9.30 -10.08
C ARG A 25 4.44 8.20 -10.03
N TRP A 26 4.64 7.10 -10.76
CA TRP A 26 3.58 6.11 -10.99
C TRP A 26 3.90 4.72 -10.46
N ILE A 27 5.05 4.12 -10.77
CA ILE A 27 5.38 2.76 -10.32
C ILE A 27 6.90 2.71 -10.07
N PRO A 28 7.35 2.48 -8.83
CA PRO A 28 8.78 2.44 -8.49
C PRO A 28 9.41 1.09 -8.86
N GLY A 29 9.21 0.64 -10.11
CA GLY A 29 9.64 -0.68 -10.55
C GLY A 29 11.15 -0.84 -10.72
N HIS A 30 11.65 -2.04 -10.46
CA HIS A 30 13.09 -2.30 -10.31
C HIS A 30 13.89 -2.24 -11.63
N GLN A 31 13.23 -2.44 -12.77
CA GLN A 31 13.84 -2.25 -14.10
C GLN A 31 14.21 -0.79 -14.43
N PHE A 32 13.60 0.20 -13.77
CA PHE A 32 13.71 1.59 -14.20
C PHE A 32 15.05 2.26 -13.87
N PRO A 33 15.61 2.13 -12.65
CA PRO A 33 16.90 2.77 -12.33
C PRO A 33 18.02 2.45 -13.32
N PRO A 34 18.34 1.17 -13.64
CA PRO A 34 19.40 0.87 -14.61
C PRO A 34 19.05 1.37 -16.02
N LEU A 35 17.77 1.30 -16.43
CA LEU A 35 17.31 1.77 -17.73
C LEU A 35 17.51 3.29 -17.90
N ILE A 36 17.15 4.08 -16.89
CA ILE A 36 17.24 5.54 -16.88
C ILE A 36 18.71 5.97 -16.95
N VAL A 37 19.57 5.41 -16.09
CA VAL A 37 21.00 5.75 -16.05
C VAL A 37 21.69 5.36 -17.36
N THR A 38 21.42 4.16 -17.89
CA THR A 38 21.98 3.72 -19.17
C THR A 38 21.51 4.62 -20.32
N SER A 39 20.23 4.98 -20.35
CA SER A 39 19.68 5.88 -21.37
C SER A 39 20.31 7.27 -21.29
N LEU A 40 20.61 7.79 -20.09
CA LEU A 40 21.34 9.05 -19.93
C LEU A 40 22.75 8.95 -20.55
N LEU A 41 23.49 7.89 -20.25
CA LEU A 41 24.84 7.71 -20.79
C LEU A 41 24.83 7.67 -22.33
N VAL A 42 23.92 6.87 -22.92
CA VAL A 42 23.74 6.82 -24.37
C VAL A 42 23.37 8.19 -24.95
N TYR A 43 22.48 8.92 -24.28
CA TYR A 43 22.09 10.28 -24.67
C TYR A 43 23.29 11.24 -24.66
N LEU A 44 24.04 11.33 -23.55
CA LEU A 44 25.16 12.25 -23.39
C LEU A 44 26.28 11.95 -24.40
N THR A 45 26.62 10.67 -24.61
CA THR A 45 27.59 10.26 -25.63
C THR A 45 27.11 10.64 -27.03
N SER A 46 25.84 10.39 -27.35
CA SER A 46 25.29 10.74 -28.67
C SER A 46 25.29 12.25 -28.93
N VAL A 47 24.88 13.04 -27.93
CA VAL A 47 24.90 14.52 -28.02
C VAL A 47 26.34 15.03 -28.15
N PHE A 48 27.28 14.48 -27.38
CA PHE A 48 28.70 14.84 -27.47
C PHE A 48 29.25 14.59 -28.88
N VAL A 49 28.94 13.44 -29.48
CA VAL A 49 29.36 13.11 -30.86
C VAL A 49 28.71 14.05 -31.88
N ILE A 50 27.41 14.35 -31.73
CA ILE A 50 26.70 15.28 -32.62
C ILE A 50 27.33 16.68 -32.56
N VAL A 51 27.50 17.23 -31.37
CA VAL A 51 27.99 18.61 -31.17
C VAL A 51 29.48 18.74 -31.53
N SER A 52 30.26 17.68 -31.33
CA SER A 52 31.68 17.66 -31.71
C SER A 52 31.91 17.42 -33.21
N GLY A 53 30.89 16.93 -33.92
CA GLY A 53 30.97 16.55 -35.32
C GLY A 53 31.18 17.74 -36.28
N PRO A 54 31.88 17.52 -37.41
CA PRO A 54 32.25 18.59 -38.35
C PRO A 54 31.00 19.27 -38.95
N ALA A 55 29.95 18.51 -39.25
CA ALA A 55 28.70 19.06 -39.79
C ALA A 55 28.02 20.05 -38.82
N PHE A 56 27.99 19.74 -37.53
CA PHE A 56 27.39 20.63 -36.52
C PHE A 56 28.23 21.89 -36.31
N LYS A 57 29.56 21.75 -36.26
CA LYS A 57 30.49 22.89 -36.15
C LYS A 57 30.42 23.83 -37.34
N GLN A 58 30.31 23.30 -38.56
CA GLN A 58 30.15 24.10 -39.78
C GLN A 58 28.85 24.92 -39.76
N VAL A 59 27.73 24.30 -39.37
CA VAL A 59 26.44 25.01 -39.22
C VAL A 59 26.55 26.06 -38.12
N GLN A 60 27.15 25.74 -36.97
CA GLN A 60 27.33 26.67 -35.87
C GLN A 60 28.20 27.90 -36.26
N GLN A 61 29.27 27.70 -37.03
CA GLN A 61 30.10 28.79 -37.55
C GLN A 61 29.32 29.67 -38.53
N ARG A 62 28.54 29.06 -39.44
CA ARG A 62 27.66 29.78 -40.37
C ARG A 62 26.60 30.61 -39.65
N ASP A 63 26.02 30.07 -38.58
CA ASP A 63 25.00 30.79 -37.80
C ASP A 63 25.60 31.96 -37.03
N ARG A 64 26.82 31.80 -36.48
CA ARG A 64 27.54 32.88 -35.81
C ARG A 64 27.91 34.02 -36.77
N SER A 65 28.34 33.71 -37.99
CA SER A 65 28.67 34.74 -38.98
C SER A 65 27.42 35.48 -39.48
N ILE A 66 26.29 34.79 -39.66
CA ILE A 66 25.00 35.43 -39.98
C ILE A 66 24.53 36.32 -38.82
N ALA A 67 24.71 35.88 -37.57
CA ALA A 67 24.35 36.67 -36.39
C ALA A 67 25.22 37.91 -36.21
N SER A 68 26.54 37.81 -36.45
CA SER A 68 27.44 38.97 -36.40
C SER A 68 27.10 39.97 -37.50
N ALA A 69 26.90 39.51 -38.75
CA ALA A 69 26.52 40.39 -39.86
C ALA A 69 25.20 41.13 -39.60
N ARG A 70 24.22 40.48 -38.97
CA ARG A 70 22.96 41.12 -38.54
C ARG A 70 23.14 42.12 -37.39
N LYS A 71 24.06 41.85 -36.47
CA LYS A 71 24.41 42.77 -35.39
C LYS A 71 25.11 44.00 -35.95
N ASP A 72 26.07 43.81 -36.86
CA ASP A 72 26.80 44.88 -37.55
C ASP A 72 25.87 45.74 -38.42
N THR A 73 24.88 45.12 -39.10
CA THR A 73 23.85 45.85 -39.85
C THR A 73 22.91 46.64 -38.94
N ARG A 74 22.62 46.15 -37.72
CA ARG A 74 21.80 46.84 -36.71
C ARG A 74 22.56 47.97 -35.99
N THR A 75 23.86 47.84 -35.77
CA THR A 75 24.70 48.93 -35.26
C THR A 75 25.02 49.98 -36.33
N ALA A 76 25.04 49.60 -37.62
CA ALA A 76 25.14 50.55 -38.73
C ALA A 76 23.81 51.28 -38.99
N LYS A 77 22.65 50.65 -38.77
CA LYS A 77 21.32 51.29 -38.83
C LYS A 77 20.91 51.88 -37.48
N GLY A 78 21.74 52.80 -36.99
CA GLY A 78 21.36 53.84 -36.05
C GLY A 78 20.83 55.09 -36.75
N SER A 79 20.08 54.97 -37.85
CA SER A 79 19.10 55.96 -38.30
C SER A 79 18.28 55.39 -39.46
N LEU A 80 17.01 55.78 -39.49
CA LEU A 80 16.03 55.69 -40.57
C LEU A 80 15.30 54.33 -40.79
N SER A 81 13.98 54.46 -40.68
CA SER A 81 12.93 53.51 -40.97
C SER A 81 12.77 53.24 -42.46
N SER A 82 12.28 52.06 -42.79
CA SER A 82 11.16 51.76 -43.70
C SER A 82 11.27 50.33 -44.20
N GLY A 83 10.11 49.71 -44.39
CA GLY A 83 9.96 48.28 -44.61
C GLY A 83 10.37 47.83 -46.01
N GLU A 84 10.78 46.58 -46.10
CA GLU A 84 10.60 45.76 -47.28
C GLU A 84 10.58 44.28 -46.87
N SER A 85 9.51 43.63 -47.27
CA SER A 85 9.28 42.19 -47.20
C SER A 85 10.26 41.47 -48.11
N SER A 86 11.32 40.90 -47.55
CA SER A 86 12.20 39.96 -48.25
C SER A 86 11.74 38.53 -47.96
N GLU A 87 11.20 37.89 -48.99
CA GLU A 87 10.96 36.45 -49.06
C GLU A 87 12.23 35.69 -48.65
N ARG A 88 12.16 35.04 -47.49
CA ARG A 88 13.27 34.26 -46.96
C ARG A 88 13.16 32.84 -47.49
N SER A 89 14.09 32.45 -48.37
CA SER A 89 14.24 31.08 -48.85
C SER A 89 14.33 30.11 -47.65
N ARG A 90 13.25 29.36 -47.42
CA ARG A 90 13.22 28.20 -46.53
C ARG A 90 14.02 27.07 -47.17
N ASN A 91 15.33 27.04 -46.97
CA ASN A 91 16.14 25.86 -47.27
C ASN A 91 17.21 25.69 -46.18
N GLY A 92 16.92 24.75 -45.26
CA GLY A 92 17.70 24.44 -44.06
C GLY A 92 16.75 24.29 -42.88
N GLY A 93 16.39 23.06 -42.52
CA GLY A 93 15.38 22.76 -41.49
C GLY A 93 15.74 23.28 -40.11
N GLU A 94 15.32 24.50 -39.79
CA GLU A 94 15.36 25.06 -38.43
C GLU A 94 14.44 24.23 -37.53
N ARG A 95 15.01 23.50 -36.58
CA ARG A 95 14.24 22.77 -35.57
C ARG A 95 13.62 23.78 -34.60
N SER A 96 12.29 23.70 -34.41
CA SER A 96 11.58 24.48 -33.40
C SER A 96 12.14 24.22 -32.00
N LEU A 97 12.13 25.23 -31.13
CA LEU A 97 12.56 25.12 -29.72
C LEU A 97 11.80 24.01 -28.98
N LEU A 98 10.50 23.85 -29.28
CA LEU A 98 9.68 22.78 -28.72
C LEU A 98 10.14 21.39 -29.18
N SER A 99 10.61 21.28 -30.43
CA SER A 99 11.15 20.03 -30.96
C SER A 99 12.49 19.67 -30.31
N VAL A 100 13.38 20.65 -30.11
CA VAL A 100 14.64 20.47 -29.36
C VAL A 100 14.34 20.02 -27.94
N LEU A 101 13.41 20.71 -27.26
CA LEU A 101 13.03 20.36 -25.90
C LEU A 101 12.42 18.96 -25.82
N ALA A 102 11.51 18.58 -26.74
CA ALA A 102 10.82 17.30 -26.70
C ALA A 102 11.71 16.10 -27.05
N THR A 103 12.58 16.26 -28.07
CA THR A 103 13.44 15.16 -28.58
C THR A 103 14.78 15.08 -27.87
N GLY A 104 15.26 16.20 -27.33
CA GLY A 104 16.61 16.37 -26.85
C GLY A 104 17.70 16.42 -27.90
N LEU A 105 17.33 16.60 -29.17
CA LEU A 105 18.31 16.80 -30.22
C LEU A 105 18.89 18.22 -30.20
N PRO A 106 20.22 18.40 -30.16
CA PRO A 106 20.82 19.72 -30.13
C PRO A 106 20.53 20.51 -31.42
N SER A 107 20.33 21.82 -31.27
CA SER A 107 20.18 22.80 -32.36
C SER A 107 21.19 23.93 -32.21
N THR A 108 21.84 24.33 -33.31
CA THR A 108 22.83 25.43 -33.31
C THR A 108 22.21 26.79 -32.94
N HIS A 109 20.92 26.96 -33.22
CA HIS A 109 20.18 28.20 -32.97
C HIS A 109 19.63 28.32 -31.54
N ALA A 110 19.74 27.28 -30.71
CA ALA A 110 19.09 27.21 -29.39
C ALA A 110 20.03 26.72 -28.27
N PRO A 111 21.18 27.37 -28.03
CA PRO A 111 22.19 26.88 -27.07
C PRO A 111 21.65 26.73 -25.65
N TYR A 112 20.83 27.68 -25.18
CA TYR A 112 20.20 27.61 -23.86
C TYR A 112 19.16 26.48 -23.77
N VAL A 113 18.43 26.18 -24.84
CA VAL A 113 17.46 25.06 -24.86
C VAL A 113 18.17 23.71 -24.92
N ASN A 114 19.31 23.62 -25.63
CA ASN A 114 20.15 22.43 -25.59
C ASN A 114 20.65 22.17 -24.16
N LEU A 115 21.19 23.21 -23.50
CA LEU A 115 21.67 23.11 -22.12
C LEU A 115 20.54 22.73 -21.17
N ALA A 116 19.37 23.38 -21.28
CA ALA A 116 18.21 23.06 -20.47
C ALA A 116 17.75 21.60 -20.67
N THR A 117 17.77 21.11 -21.90
CA THR A 117 17.39 19.72 -22.22
C THR A 117 18.36 18.72 -21.61
N VAL A 118 19.68 18.95 -21.75
CA VAL A 118 20.70 18.13 -21.11
C VAL A 118 20.55 18.19 -19.59
N GLY A 119 20.32 19.38 -19.02
CA GLY A 119 20.07 19.59 -17.60
C GLY A 119 18.84 18.82 -17.08
N ILE A 120 17.70 18.91 -17.76
CA ILE A 120 16.49 18.14 -17.44
C ILE A 120 16.80 16.65 -17.42
N ASN A 121 17.55 16.18 -18.42
CA ASN A 121 17.88 14.78 -18.54
C ASN A 121 18.75 14.28 -17.38
N ILE A 122 19.75 15.07 -17.00
CA ILE A 122 20.60 14.81 -15.83
C ILE A 122 19.76 14.85 -14.54
N LEU A 123 18.89 15.85 -14.37
CA LEU A 123 18.05 15.99 -13.17
C LEU A 123 17.11 14.79 -12.96
N ILE A 124 16.55 14.22 -14.03
CA ILE A 124 15.73 13.01 -13.94
C ILE A 124 16.55 11.81 -13.45
N ALA A 125 17.76 11.62 -13.99
CA ALA A 125 18.64 10.55 -13.54
C ALA A 125 19.12 10.76 -12.10
N LEU A 126 19.44 12.01 -11.72
CA LEU A 126 19.80 12.36 -10.34
C LEU A 126 18.64 12.11 -9.38
N GLY A 127 17.41 12.51 -9.74
CA GLY A 127 16.21 12.20 -8.94
C GLY A 127 15.96 10.69 -8.80
N THR A 128 16.25 9.92 -9.87
CA THR A 128 16.19 8.46 -9.85
C THR A 128 17.21 7.86 -8.89
N LEU A 129 18.46 8.33 -8.94
CA LEU A 129 19.52 7.90 -8.03
C LEU A 129 19.23 8.32 -6.59
N ASP A 130 18.72 9.53 -6.37
CA ASP A 130 18.31 10.01 -5.04
C ASP A 130 17.20 9.16 -4.44
N ALA A 131 16.16 8.82 -5.22
CA ALA A 131 15.05 7.98 -4.79
C ALA A 131 15.50 6.58 -4.31
N VAL A 132 16.60 6.05 -4.87
CA VAL A 132 17.13 4.73 -4.56
C VAL A 132 18.18 4.77 -3.43
N THR A 133 19.00 5.82 -3.39
CA THR A 133 20.24 5.80 -2.59
C THR A 133 20.21 6.73 -1.38
N ARG A 134 19.42 7.82 -1.40
CA ARG A 134 19.42 8.82 -0.30
C ARG A 134 19.03 8.20 1.03
N GLY A 135 17.95 7.44 1.08
CA GLY A 135 17.52 6.75 2.29
C GLY A 135 18.48 5.65 2.78
N GLN A 136 19.31 5.08 1.90
CA GLN A 136 20.27 4.04 2.26
C GLN A 136 21.55 4.62 2.86
N TYR A 137 22.11 5.67 2.27
CA TYR A 137 23.45 6.16 2.64
C TYR A 137 23.45 7.44 3.47
N MET A 138 22.43 8.29 3.34
CA MET A 138 22.37 9.57 4.07
C MET A 138 21.56 9.48 5.37
N TYR A 139 20.85 8.36 5.58
CA TYR A 139 19.98 8.13 6.75
C TYR A 139 20.26 6.74 7.34
N PRO A 140 21.43 6.53 7.95
CA PRO A 140 21.76 5.25 8.58
C PRO A 140 20.79 4.96 9.73
N THR A 141 20.36 3.71 9.86
CA THR A 141 19.33 3.30 10.84
C THR A 141 19.82 2.25 11.84
N THR A 142 21.13 1.95 11.89
CA THR A 142 21.69 0.94 12.81
C THR A 142 21.43 1.29 14.27
N GLU A 143 21.56 2.57 14.62
CA GLU A 143 21.38 3.11 15.97
C GLU A 143 19.92 3.46 16.30
N LEU A 144 18.94 3.04 15.49
CA LEU A 144 17.53 3.39 15.71
C LEU A 144 16.96 2.78 17.00
N ALA A 145 16.81 3.56 18.05
CA ALA A 145 16.00 3.17 19.21
C ALA A 145 14.52 3.53 18.97
N PHE A 146 13.60 2.59 19.22
CA PHE A 146 12.17 2.86 19.18
C PHE A 146 11.38 1.85 20.02
N SER A 147 10.16 2.24 20.41
CA SER A 147 9.22 1.36 21.10
C SER A 147 7.86 1.53 20.50
N ARG A 148 7.09 0.45 20.41
CA ARG A 148 5.72 0.47 19.92
C ARG A 148 4.85 -0.52 20.66
N VAL A 149 3.55 -0.27 20.61
CA VAL A 149 2.54 -1.18 21.15
C VAL A 149 2.14 -2.18 20.07
N GLY A 150 2.19 -3.47 20.42
CA GLY A 150 1.66 -4.58 19.63
C GLY A 150 0.24 -4.94 20.06
N TYR A 151 -0.06 -6.21 20.30
CA TYR A 151 -1.38 -6.64 20.73
C TYR A 151 -1.74 -6.14 22.14
N VAL A 152 -2.96 -5.62 22.30
CA VAL A 152 -3.52 -5.21 23.58
C VAL A 152 -4.83 -5.95 23.83
N SER A 153 -4.91 -6.66 24.94
CA SER A 153 -6.11 -7.35 25.41
C SER A 153 -6.83 -6.53 26.48
N SER A 154 -7.84 -7.10 27.13
CA SER A 154 -8.50 -6.46 28.28
C SER A 154 -7.61 -6.41 29.52
N THR A 155 -6.56 -7.22 29.60
CA THR A 155 -5.72 -7.38 30.82
C THR A 155 -4.22 -7.40 30.55
N THR A 156 -3.80 -7.32 29.29
CA THR A 156 -2.39 -7.35 28.89
C THR A 156 -2.10 -6.39 27.74
N ALA A 157 -0.86 -5.95 27.62
CA ALA A 157 -0.36 -5.20 26.48
C ALA A 157 1.05 -5.65 26.12
N ASN A 158 1.25 -6.02 24.85
CA ASN A 158 2.57 -6.35 24.31
C ASN A 158 3.25 -5.09 23.82
N ILE A 159 4.48 -4.86 24.23
CA ILE A 159 5.30 -3.72 23.83
C ILE A 159 6.58 -4.27 23.20
N LEU A 160 6.90 -3.79 22.01
CA LEU A 160 8.19 -4.05 21.36
C LEU A 160 9.12 -2.89 21.68
N ILE A 161 10.34 -3.21 22.09
CA ILE A 161 11.41 -2.25 22.32
C ILE A 161 12.59 -2.64 21.43
N ARG A 162 13.18 -1.68 20.73
CA ARG A 162 14.50 -1.83 20.11
C ARG A 162 15.43 -0.79 20.72
N GLU A 163 16.54 -1.24 21.28
CA GLU A 163 17.58 -0.38 21.85
C GLU A 163 18.96 -0.96 21.53
N PRO A 164 19.72 -0.38 20.60
CA PRO A 164 21.07 -0.84 20.26
C PRO A 164 22.17 -0.34 21.23
N ASP A 165 21.95 0.72 22.00
CA ASP A 165 22.97 1.26 22.91
C ASP A 165 23.01 0.49 24.25
N VAL A 166 24.02 -0.35 24.41
CA VAL A 166 24.29 -1.14 25.62
C VAL A 166 24.42 -0.30 26.89
N LYS A 167 24.72 1.01 26.78
CA LYS A 167 24.82 1.92 27.94
C LYS A 167 23.45 2.23 28.57
N GLN A 168 22.36 1.96 27.85
CA GLN A 168 20.99 2.14 28.37
C GLN A 168 20.56 1.01 29.31
N LEU A 169 21.33 -0.08 29.40
CA LEU A 169 21.03 -1.20 30.30
C LEU A 169 21.32 -0.87 31.77
N PRO A 170 20.52 -1.41 32.72
CA PRO A 170 19.29 -2.14 32.48
C PRO A 170 18.14 -1.21 32.08
N ILE A 171 17.34 -1.59 31.08
CA ILE A 171 16.17 -0.80 30.69
C ILE A 171 15.00 -1.20 31.59
N ARG A 172 14.55 -0.28 32.43
CA ARG A 172 13.39 -0.48 33.31
C ARG A 172 12.14 0.02 32.60
N ILE A 173 11.09 -0.80 32.63
CA ILE A 173 9.76 -0.44 32.11
C ILE A 173 8.86 -0.15 33.30
N SER A 174 8.18 0.99 33.25
CA SER A 174 7.12 1.34 34.18
C SER A 174 5.85 1.69 33.42
N TYR A 175 4.69 1.50 34.04
CA TYR A 175 3.41 1.86 33.44
C TYR A 175 2.45 2.39 34.49
N ARG A 176 1.56 3.28 34.07
CA ARG A 176 0.56 3.91 34.94
C ARG A 176 -0.75 4.09 34.20
N VAL A 177 -1.85 4.06 34.94
CA VAL A 177 -3.18 4.39 34.42
C VAL A 177 -3.27 5.90 34.21
N ILE A 178 -3.91 6.32 33.12
CA ILE A 178 -4.35 7.70 32.91
C ILE A 178 -5.88 7.74 33.08
N GLU A 179 -6.35 8.51 34.07
CA GLU A 179 -7.78 8.69 34.34
C GLU A 179 -8.13 10.18 34.30
N ASN A 180 -9.01 10.56 33.36
CA ASN A 180 -9.46 11.95 33.19
C ASN A 180 -8.28 12.95 33.09
N GLY A 181 -7.21 12.55 32.40
CA GLY A 181 -5.99 13.35 32.24
C GLY A 181 -5.10 13.41 33.49
N ARG A 182 -5.42 12.67 34.55
CA ARG A 182 -4.59 12.55 35.76
C ARG A 182 -3.80 11.25 35.73
N GLU A 183 -2.54 11.34 36.15
CA GLU A 183 -1.64 10.21 36.27
C GLU A 183 -1.92 9.45 37.58
N GLY A 184 -2.16 8.15 37.47
CA GLY A 184 -2.28 7.25 38.60
C GLY A 184 -0.91 6.80 39.16
N GLU A 185 -0.96 5.81 40.04
CA GLU A 185 0.25 5.14 40.56
C GLU A 185 1.04 4.46 39.43
N SER A 186 2.38 4.48 39.56
CA SER A 186 3.30 3.86 38.63
C SER A 186 3.69 2.46 39.10
N PHE A 187 3.58 1.48 38.21
CA PHE A 187 3.89 0.08 38.44
C PHE A 187 5.12 -0.33 37.62
N GLU A 188 5.93 -1.25 38.14
CA GLU A 188 7.05 -1.85 37.40
C GLU A 188 6.51 -2.89 36.41
N GLY A 189 6.80 -2.70 35.12
CA GLY A 189 6.43 -3.62 34.04
C GLY A 189 7.48 -4.67 33.73
N GLY A 190 8.71 -4.47 34.19
CA GLY A 190 9.83 -5.41 34.05
C GLY A 190 11.17 -4.70 33.80
N VAL A 191 12.23 -5.50 33.70
CA VAL A 191 13.60 -5.02 33.49
C VAL A 191 14.30 -5.84 32.41
N ILE A 192 14.89 -5.16 31.44
CA ILE A 192 15.70 -5.76 30.37
C ILE A 192 17.16 -5.63 30.77
N TYR A 193 17.82 -6.78 30.92
CA TYR A 193 19.25 -6.87 31.30
C TYR A 193 20.18 -7.16 30.12
N VAL A 194 19.64 -7.65 29.01
CA VAL A 194 20.42 -8.06 27.84
C VAL A 194 19.71 -7.58 26.58
N ILE A 195 20.49 -6.93 25.72
CA ILE A 195 20.16 -6.62 24.33
C ILE A 195 21.31 -7.14 23.48
N ASN A 196 21.01 -7.72 22.32
CA ASN A 196 22.02 -8.29 21.43
C ASN A 196 21.61 -8.17 19.96
N ASN A 197 22.58 -8.36 19.09
CA ASN A 197 22.35 -8.28 17.65
C ASN A 197 21.61 -9.51 17.09
N ASP A 198 21.46 -10.60 17.83
CA ASP A 198 20.79 -11.81 17.33
C ASP A 198 19.31 -11.53 17.02
N THR A 199 18.68 -10.63 17.79
CA THR A 199 17.29 -10.18 17.56
C THR A 199 17.19 -8.80 16.90
N ASP A 200 18.30 -8.27 16.36
CA ASP A 200 18.44 -6.85 15.99
C ASP A 200 18.12 -5.88 17.14
N TYR A 201 18.55 -6.26 18.34
CA TYR A 201 18.33 -5.52 19.58
C TYR A 201 16.86 -5.31 19.94
N THR A 202 15.96 -6.11 19.35
CA THR A 202 14.54 -6.10 19.68
C THR A 202 14.25 -6.97 20.90
N PHE A 203 13.34 -6.52 21.73
CA PHE A 203 12.90 -7.20 22.94
C PHE A 203 11.39 -6.99 23.13
N PRO A 204 10.57 -8.07 23.08
CA PRO A 204 9.15 -7.99 23.43
C PRO A 204 8.96 -8.06 24.94
N ILE A 205 8.06 -7.25 25.49
CA ILE A 205 7.58 -7.37 26.86
C ILE A 205 6.05 -7.40 26.90
N THR A 206 5.48 -8.19 27.80
CA THR A 206 4.04 -8.23 28.05
C THR A 206 3.75 -7.63 29.42
N LEU A 207 3.08 -6.48 29.43
CA LEU A 207 2.49 -5.94 30.65
C LEU A 207 1.26 -6.76 31.01
N THR A 208 1.09 -7.11 32.28
CA THR A 208 0.00 -7.97 32.78
C THR A 208 -0.74 -7.31 33.94
N GLY A 209 -1.91 -7.86 34.29
CA GLY A 209 -2.70 -7.35 35.42
C GLY A 209 -3.33 -5.98 35.15
N LEU A 210 -3.51 -5.63 33.87
CA LEU A 210 -4.13 -4.38 33.47
C LEU A 210 -5.65 -4.45 33.68
N GLN A 211 -6.25 -3.29 33.93
CA GLN A 211 -7.70 -3.16 34.04
C GLN A 211 -8.32 -2.92 32.65
N PRO A 212 -9.48 -3.52 32.33
CA PRO A 212 -10.16 -3.31 31.06
C PRO A 212 -10.68 -1.87 30.88
N SER A 213 -10.80 -1.42 29.63
CA SER A 213 -11.32 -0.08 29.28
C SER A 213 -10.58 1.08 29.96
N LYS A 214 -9.25 1.00 30.06
CA LYS A 214 -8.40 2.04 30.65
C LYS A 214 -7.33 2.49 29.68
N GLU A 215 -7.05 3.79 29.72
CA GLU A 215 -5.86 4.35 29.10
C GLU A 215 -4.66 4.12 30.02
N TYR A 216 -3.55 3.67 29.44
CA TYR A 216 -2.28 3.50 30.11
C TYR A 216 -1.19 4.26 29.36
N GLN A 217 -0.20 4.72 30.12
CA GLN A 217 1.08 5.17 29.58
C GLN A 217 2.18 4.29 30.14
N TYR A 218 3.07 3.81 29.26
CA TYR A 218 4.33 3.19 29.67
C TYR A 218 5.50 4.15 29.48
N SER A 219 6.54 3.97 30.25
CA SER A 219 7.78 4.75 30.18
C SER A 219 8.98 3.84 30.43
N LEU A 220 10.03 4.05 29.65
CA LEU A 220 11.29 3.33 29.69
C LEU A 220 12.37 4.21 30.34
N SER A 221 13.36 3.61 31.00
CA SER A 221 14.47 4.35 31.61
C SER A 221 15.40 5.07 30.61
N ASN A 222 15.29 4.78 29.31
CA ASN A 222 15.97 5.48 28.22
C ASN A 222 15.14 6.66 27.65
N ASN A 223 14.20 7.20 28.43
CA ASN A 223 13.32 8.34 28.09
C ASN A 223 12.27 8.10 26.99
N MET A 224 12.12 6.87 26.51
CA MET A 224 11.05 6.53 25.58
C MET A 224 9.74 6.24 26.32
N SER A 225 8.61 6.54 25.69
CA SER A 225 7.29 6.30 26.26
C SER A 225 6.25 6.08 25.16
N GLY A 226 5.09 5.56 25.54
CA GLY A 226 3.95 5.41 24.64
C GLY A 226 2.66 5.22 25.42
N LYS A 227 1.53 5.28 24.70
CA LYS A 227 0.19 5.13 25.27
C LYS A 227 -0.56 3.99 24.60
N PHE A 228 -1.49 3.39 25.32
CA PHE A 228 -2.43 2.41 24.77
C PHE A 228 -3.71 2.35 25.58
N ASN A 229 -4.76 1.81 24.99
CA ASN A 229 -6.05 1.56 25.65
C ASN A 229 -6.29 0.07 25.74
N THR A 230 -6.56 -0.44 26.94
CA THR A 230 -6.96 -1.84 27.12
C THR A 230 -8.34 -2.08 26.54
N ALA A 231 -8.53 -3.28 25.96
CA ALA A 231 -9.83 -3.67 25.42
C ALA A 231 -10.89 -3.73 26.53
N ALA A 232 -12.16 -3.61 26.14
CA ALA A 232 -13.26 -3.79 27.08
C ALA A 232 -13.31 -5.22 27.64
N ALA A 233 -13.77 -5.36 28.88
CA ALA A 233 -13.95 -6.68 29.49
C ALA A 233 -14.99 -7.48 28.70
N PRO A 234 -14.74 -8.76 28.37
CA PRO A 234 -15.72 -9.62 27.72
C PRO A 234 -17.07 -9.60 28.44
N GLY A 235 -18.17 -9.45 27.69
CA GLY A 235 -19.54 -9.38 28.23
C GLY A 235 -19.95 -8.03 28.84
N SER A 236 -19.03 -7.06 28.99
CA SER A 236 -19.39 -5.71 29.44
C SER A 236 -20.15 -4.91 28.37
N ALA A 237 -20.89 -3.87 28.77
CA ALA A 237 -21.59 -2.99 27.83
C ALA A 237 -20.64 -2.34 26.81
N ALA A 238 -19.41 -2.01 27.22
CA ALA A 238 -18.39 -1.44 26.34
C ALA A 238 -17.87 -2.45 25.30
N ALA A 239 -17.92 -3.76 25.61
CA ALA A 239 -17.48 -4.81 24.70
C ALA A 239 -18.43 -5.06 23.53
N TYR A 240 -19.57 -4.37 23.43
CA TYR A 240 -20.40 -4.38 22.24
C TYR A 240 -19.99 -3.35 21.19
N ARG A 241 -18.93 -2.57 21.46
CA ARG A 241 -18.37 -1.58 20.56
C ARG A 241 -16.92 -1.92 20.21
N LEU A 242 -16.55 -1.68 18.96
CA LEU A 242 -15.17 -1.78 18.52
C LEU A 242 -14.95 -0.89 17.30
N SER A 243 -13.83 -0.18 17.26
CA SER A 243 -13.36 0.51 16.06
C SER A 243 -11.94 0.07 15.76
N PHE A 244 -11.59 -0.22 14.51
CA PHE A 244 -10.22 -0.53 14.12
C PHE A 244 -9.95 -0.12 12.66
N LEU A 245 -8.67 0.02 12.33
CA LEU A 245 -8.21 0.39 10.99
C LEU A 245 -7.77 -0.85 10.20
N SER A 246 -7.85 -0.79 8.86
CA SER A 246 -7.33 -1.81 7.95
C SER A 246 -6.72 -1.18 6.69
N SER A 247 -5.51 -1.60 6.33
CA SER A 247 -4.84 -1.27 5.05
C SER A 247 -3.60 -2.16 4.87
N SER A 248 -2.91 -2.03 3.75
CA SER A 248 -1.64 -2.71 3.42
C SER A 248 -0.71 -1.79 2.65
N CYS A 249 0.49 -2.24 2.30
CA CYS A 249 1.34 -1.60 1.29
C CYS A 249 1.80 -0.18 1.64
N MET A 250 3.02 -0.04 2.14
CA MET A 250 3.63 1.27 2.37
C MET A 250 5.08 1.37 1.93
N LYS A 251 5.35 2.33 1.05
CA LYS A 251 6.68 2.70 0.60
C LYS A 251 6.98 4.14 0.97
N ALA A 252 8.11 4.35 1.63
CA ALA A 252 8.58 5.69 1.95
C ALA A 252 8.85 6.54 0.70
N ASN A 253 8.53 7.83 0.84
CA ASN A 253 8.69 8.91 -0.13
C ASN A 253 8.16 8.54 -1.53
N PHE A 254 7.01 7.87 -1.59
CA PHE A 254 6.31 7.60 -2.83
C PHE A 254 4.94 8.31 -2.88
N PRO A 255 4.56 8.98 -3.99
CA PRO A 255 5.40 9.33 -5.15
C PRO A 255 6.62 10.19 -4.77
N TYR A 256 7.72 10.02 -5.50
CA TYR A 256 8.98 10.67 -5.19
C TYR A 256 8.88 12.19 -5.20
N ASN A 257 9.40 12.79 -4.14
CA ASN A 257 9.66 14.22 -4.04
C ASN A 257 11.04 14.44 -3.40
N PRO A 258 11.97 15.16 -4.05
CA PRO A 258 13.30 15.43 -3.50
C PRO A 258 13.26 16.28 -2.22
N LEU A 259 12.22 17.12 -2.06
CA LEU A 259 12.07 18.02 -0.92
C LEU A 259 11.55 17.33 0.34
N ASN A 260 10.98 16.14 0.20
CA ASN A 260 10.53 15.35 1.35
C ASN A 260 11.73 14.66 2.03
N HIS A 261 11.58 14.39 3.32
CA HIS A 261 12.41 13.40 4.01
C HIS A 261 12.32 12.05 3.27
N PRO A 262 13.44 11.37 2.97
CA PRO A 262 13.42 10.17 2.12
C PRO A 262 12.70 8.99 2.76
N LEU A 263 12.61 8.97 4.10
CA LEU A 263 11.87 7.95 4.86
C LEU A 263 10.42 8.36 5.18
N ARG A 264 9.92 9.51 4.69
CA ARG A 264 8.55 10.00 4.99
C ARG A 264 7.50 9.03 4.44
N ILE A 265 6.48 8.71 5.24
CA ILE A 265 5.34 7.87 4.83
C ILE A 265 4.06 8.69 5.05
N TYR A 266 3.54 9.32 3.99
CA TYR A 266 2.42 10.26 4.11
C TYR A 266 1.13 9.59 4.61
N GLY A 267 0.91 8.32 4.26
CA GLY A 267 -0.21 7.52 4.80
C GLY A 267 -0.29 7.49 6.33
N LEU A 268 0.84 7.52 7.05
CA LEU A 268 0.84 7.56 8.52
C LEU A 268 0.37 8.93 9.05
N GLU A 269 0.76 10.02 8.38
CA GLU A 269 0.30 11.38 8.71
C GLU A 269 -1.21 11.52 8.45
N LEU A 270 -1.71 10.88 7.37
CA LEU A 270 -3.13 10.84 7.05
C LEU A 270 -3.93 10.07 8.11
N ILE A 271 -3.43 8.92 8.60
CA ILE A 271 -4.05 8.21 9.72
C ILE A 271 -4.20 9.14 10.91
N SER A 272 -3.12 9.86 11.28
CA SER A 272 -3.19 10.80 12.40
C SER A 272 -4.27 11.86 12.21
N THR A 273 -4.35 12.45 11.02
CA THR A 273 -5.34 13.48 10.72
C THR A 273 -6.77 12.92 10.74
N ILE A 274 -7.00 11.75 10.13
CA ILE A 274 -8.32 11.10 10.10
C ILE A 274 -8.78 10.76 11.51
N VAL A 275 -7.94 10.07 12.30
CA VAL A 275 -8.28 9.65 13.67
C VAL A 275 -8.60 10.83 14.58
N SER A 276 -7.90 11.96 14.42
CA SER A 276 -8.17 13.17 15.20
C SER A 276 -9.55 13.79 14.95
N LYS A 277 -10.14 13.52 13.78
CA LYS A 277 -11.48 13.99 13.39
C LYS A 277 -12.59 13.03 13.85
N LEU A 278 -12.25 11.83 14.31
CA LEU A 278 -13.22 10.85 14.77
C LEU A 278 -13.72 11.17 16.19
N PRO A 279 -15.00 10.91 16.50
CA PRO A 279 -15.49 10.95 17.88
C PRO A 279 -14.67 10.03 18.79
N SER A 280 -14.49 10.41 20.06
CA SER A 280 -13.65 9.65 21.00
C SER A 280 -14.03 8.17 21.14
N PHE A 281 -15.33 7.84 21.06
CA PHE A 281 -15.84 6.47 21.14
C PHE A 281 -15.65 5.64 19.86
N SER A 282 -15.31 6.29 18.74
CA SER A 282 -15.02 5.65 17.45
C SER A 282 -13.53 5.65 17.11
N ARG A 283 -12.67 6.10 18.04
CA ARG A 283 -11.22 6.05 17.87
C ARG A 283 -10.77 4.59 17.76
N PRO A 284 -9.93 4.25 16.77
CA PRO A 284 -9.47 2.89 16.56
C PRO A 284 -8.71 2.32 17.76
N SER A 285 -9.06 1.10 18.15
CA SER A 285 -8.35 0.33 19.18
C SER A 285 -7.05 -0.29 18.67
N PHE A 286 -6.95 -0.54 17.36
CA PHE A 286 -5.76 -1.08 16.70
C PHE A 286 -5.82 -0.87 15.18
N MET A 287 -4.69 -1.12 14.51
CA MET A 287 -4.53 -1.25 13.07
C MET A 287 -4.27 -2.72 12.71
N LEU A 288 -5.07 -3.28 11.81
CA LEU A 288 -4.73 -4.50 11.09
C LEU A 288 -3.96 -4.10 9.83
N PHE A 289 -2.65 -4.34 9.84
CA PHE A 289 -1.80 -4.06 8.69
C PHE A 289 -1.53 -5.33 7.90
N LEU A 290 -2.11 -5.42 6.70
CA LEU A 290 -2.29 -6.66 5.95
C LEU A 290 -1.09 -7.00 5.05
N GLY A 291 0.13 -6.71 5.52
CA GLY A 291 1.39 -6.99 4.83
C GLY A 291 1.87 -5.86 3.89
N ASP A 292 3.01 -6.09 3.26
CA ASP A 292 3.81 -5.07 2.53
C ASP A 292 4.16 -3.86 3.42
N PHE A 293 4.58 -4.16 4.64
CA PHE A 293 5.13 -3.19 5.59
C PHE A 293 6.50 -2.70 5.15
N ILE A 294 7.31 -3.60 4.58
CA ILE A 294 8.51 -3.25 3.83
C ILE A 294 8.34 -3.57 2.34
N TYR A 295 9.25 -3.03 1.54
CA TYR A 295 9.46 -3.44 0.16
C TYR A 295 10.94 -3.73 -0.04
N ILE A 296 11.32 -5.00 0.03
CA ILE A 296 12.74 -5.42 -0.06
C ILE A 296 13.28 -5.43 -1.50
N ASP A 297 12.40 -5.52 -2.49
CA ASP A 297 12.70 -5.71 -3.91
C ASP A 297 12.54 -4.44 -4.75
N VAL A 298 11.64 -3.53 -4.37
CA VAL A 298 11.38 -2.28 -5.10
C VAL A 298 11.77 -1.02 -4.31
N PRO A 299 12.34 0.01 -4.97
CA PRO A 299 12.74 0.05 -6.38
C PRO A 299 14.06 -0.67 -6.68
N PHE A 300 14.76 -1.17 -5.68
CA PHE A 300 16.03 -1.84 -5.88
C PHE A 300 16.35 -2.76 -4.71
N ARG A 301 16.50 -4.07 -5.00
CA ARG A 301 16.97 -5.05 -4.02
C ARG A 301 18.47 -4.92 -3.81
N TRP A 302 18.88 -4.48 -2.63
CA TRP A 302 20.29 -4.42 -2.25
C TRP A 302 20.88 -5.78 -1.88
N GLY A 303 20.03 -6.70 -1.43
CA GLY A 303 20.41 -8.07 -1.09
C GLY A 303 19.26 -8.81 -0.39
N SER A 304 19.53 -10.04 0.03
CA SER A 304 18.56 -10.95 0.66
C SER A 304 19.09 -11.62 1.93
N SER A 305 20.14 -11.08 2.54
CA SER A 305 20.59 -11.53 3.86
C SER A 305 19.74 -10.90 4.97
N ILE A 306 19.80 -11.49 6.17
CA ILE A 306 19.13 -10.99 7.38
C ILE A 306 19.40 -9.48 7.62
N SER A 307 20.64 -9.03 7.41
CA SER A 307 21.01 -7.62 7.56
C SER A 307 20.29 -6.68 6.59
N HIS A 308 19.95 -7.13 5.38
CA HIS A 308 19.21 -6.34 4.40
C HIS A 308 17.73 -6.21 4.81
N TYR A 309 17.08 -7.31 5.20
CA TYR A 309 15.69 -7.27 5.71
C TYR A 309 15.58 -6.36 6.93
N ARG A 310 16.45 -6.54 7.93
CA ARG A 310 16.53 -5.68 9.11
C ARG A 310 16.71 -4.20 8.75
N SER A 311 17.52 -3.90 7.75
CA SER A 311 17.70 -2.52 7.27
C SER A 311 16.40 -1.90 6.74
N GLU A 312 15.58 -2.65 6.00
CA GLU A 312 14.30 -2.12 5.49
C GLU A 312 13.29 -1.89 6.61
N TYR A 313 13.20 -2.81 7.58
CA TYR A 313 12.35 -2.62 8.77
C TYR A 313 12.75 -1.37 9.55
N ARG A 314 14.05 -1.19 9.81
CA ARG A 314 14.55 0.01 10.50
C ARG A 314 14.29 1.28 9.71
N LYS A 315 14.40 1.30 8.38
CA LYS A 315 14.06 2.48 7.56
C LYS A 315 12.60 2.88 7.71
N VAL A 316 11.70 1.90 7.73
CA VAL A 316 10.28 2.15 7.93
C VAL A 316 10.01 2.71 9.32
N TYR A 317 10.56 2.10 10.38
CA TYR A 317 10.40 2.61 11.75
C TYR A 317 11.13 3.93 12.03
N ALA A 318 12.19 4.25 11.29
CA ALA A 318 12.89 5.52 11.33
C ALA A 318 12.12 6.67 10.63
N SER A 319 10.95 6.39 10.04
CA SER A 319 10.12 7.42 9.44
C SER A 319 9.66 8.44 10.48
N PRO A 320 9.87 9.76 10.27
CA PRO A 320 9.34 10.78 11.18
C PRO A 320 7.80 10.81 11.19
N SER A 321 7.17 10.25 10.15
CA SER A 321 5.71 10.24 10.00
C SER A 321 4.99 9.43 11.09
N TRP A 322 5.68 8.52 11.79
CA TRP A 322 5.13 7.80 12.94
C TRP A 322 4.71 8.72 14.11
N TYR A 323 5.44 9.82 14.27
CA TYR A 323 5.31 10.74 15.40
C TYR A 323 4.65 12.07 15.02
N THR A 324 4.17 12.20 13.78
CA THR A 324 3.64 13.43 13.22
C THR A 324 2.13 13.48 13.32
N GLY A 325 1.59 14.68 13.57
CA GLY A 325 0.16 14.97 13.55
C GLY A 325 -0.51 14.97 14.94
N PRO A 326 -1.81 15.31 14.99
CA PRO A 326 -2.55 15.46 16.25
C PRO A 326 -2.77 14.16 17.04
N GLU A 327 -2.78 13.02 16.36
CA GLU A 327 -2.99 11.68 16.93
C GLU A 327 -1.98 10.72 16.29
N PRO A 328 -0.70 10.76 16.72
CA PRO A 328 0.38 10.05 16.03
C PRO A 328 0.11 8.55 15.85
N ALA A 329 0.40 8.03 14.65
CA ALA A 329 0.15 6.62 14.30
C ALA A 329 0.90 5.62 15.20
N MET A 330 2.01 6.03 15.81
CA MET A 330 2.77 5.24 16.78
C MET A 330 1.99 4.90 18.06
N ASN A 331 0.97 5.70 18.42
CA ASN A 331 0.12 5.46 19.60
C ASN A 331 -1.03 4.48 19.32
N ILE A 332 -1.25 4.11 18.05
CA ILE A 332 -2.22 3.08 17.69
C ILE A 332 -1.49 1.74 17.79
N PRO A 333 -2.06 0.71 18.44
CA PRO A 333 -1.51 -0.64 18.38
C PRO A 333 -1.50 -1.20 16.95
N TRP A 334 -0.38 -1.75 16.47
CA TRP A 334 -0.30 -2.37 15.13
C TRP A 334 -0.15 -3.89 15.22
N ILE A 335 -1.09 -4.58 14.57
CA ILE A 335 -1.15 -6.03 14.41
C ILE A 335 -0.87 -6.34 12.94
N HIS A 336 0.13 -7.18 12.69
CA HIS A 336 0.67 -7.39 11.35
C HIS A 336 0.45 -8.82 10.87
N THR A 337 0.26 -9.00 9.56
CA THR A 337 0.60 -10.24 8.86
C THR A 337 1.75 -9.99 7.87
N LEU A 338 2.31 -11.04 7.30
CA LEU A 338 3.27 -10.94 6.19
C LEU A 338 2.54 -11.01 4.85
N ASP A 339 3.11 -10.35 3.85
CA ASP A 339 2.83 -10.57 2.44
C ASP A 339 4.15 -10.85 1.69
N ASP A 340 4.13 -10.85 0.36
CA ASP A 340 5.26 -11.23 -0.46
C ASP A 340 6.41 -10.23 -0.39
N HIS A 341 6.17 -8.90 -0.29
CA HIS A 341 7.27 -7.94 -0.25
C HIS A 341 8.06 -7.93 1.08
N GLU A 342 7.59 -8.64 2.11
CA GLU A 342 8.39 -9.01 3.28
C GLU A 342 9.48 -10.06 2.94
N ILE A 343 9.31 -10.82 1.85
CA ILE A 343 10.16 -11.95 1.44
C ILE A 343 10.75 -11.68 0.04
N ALA A 344 9.92 -11.82 -0.98
CA ALA A 344 10.15 -11.50 -2.38
C ALA A 344 8.81 -11.50 -3.13
N ASN A 345 8.64 -10.58 -4.08
CA ASN A 345 7.49 -10.49 -4.96
C ASN A 345 6.93 -11.87 -5.38
N ASP A 346 5.63 -12.08 -5.20
CA ASP A 346 4.89 -13.30 -5.51
C ASP A 346 5.49 -14.60 -4.89
N TRP A 347 6.06 -14.52 -3.68
CA TRP A 347 6.73 -15.65 -3.00
C TRP A 347 5.82 -16.87 -2.78
N HIS A 348 6.15 -18.02 -3.36
CA HIS A 348 5.40 -19.30 -3.20
C HIS A 348 6.30 -20.54 -3.05
N LEU A 349 7.59 -20.35 -2.73
CA LEU A 349 8.59 -21.44 -2.69
C LEU A 349 8.73 -22.11 -1.31
N GLY A 350 7.77 -21.87 -0.40
CA GLY A 350 7.74 -22.46 0.93
C GLY A 350 8.60 -21.74 1.97
N ASN A 351 8.71 -22.34 3.16
CA ASN A 351 9.31 -21.72 4.35
C ASN A 351 10.76 -22.14 4.64
N GLU A 352 11.29 -23.10 3.88
CA GLU A 352 12.68 -23.56 4.00
C GLU A 352 13.58 -22.99 2.89
N THR A 353 12.99 -22.46 1.82
CA THR A 353 13.71 -21.98 0.64
C THR A 353 14.20 -20.54 0.84
N ASP A 354 15.45 -20.27 0.48
CA ASP A 354 15.97 -18.90 0.48
C ASP A 354 15.19 -17.98 -0.48
N PRO A 355 14.86 -16.73 -0.07
CA PRO A 355 15.36 -16.05 1.12
C PRO A 355 14.40 -16.06 2.33
N TYR A 356 13.40 -16.96 2.37
CA TYR A 356 12.40 -16.97 3.43
C TYR A 356 12.99 -17.01 4.85
N PRO A 357 13.99 -17.86 5.19
CA PRO A 357 14.53 -17.90 6.55
C PRO A 357 15.05 -16.53 7.03
N ALA A 358 15.66 -15.74 6.15
CA ALA A 358 16.16 -14.41 6.48
C ALA A 358 15.04 -13.37 6.65
N ALA A 359 14.02 -13.44 5.80
CA ALA A 359 12.82 -12.61 5.88
C ALA A 359 12.05 -12.90 7.17
N PHE A 360 11.79 -14.18 7.44
CA PHE A 360 11.05 -14.67 8.59
C PHE A 360 11.73 -14.32 9.90
N ASP A 361 13.06 -14.46 10.02
CA ASP A 361 13.81 -14.03 11.21
C ASP A 361 13.48 -12.57 11.57
N THR A 362 13.56 -11.70 10.58
CA THR A 362 13.29 -10.27 10.77
C THR A 362 11.82 -10.01 11.14
N TYR A 363 10.89 -10.60 10.39
CA TYR A 363 9.46 -10.49 10.67
C TYR A 363 9.10 -11.01 12.08
N ARG A 364 9.73 -12.11 12.51
CA ARG A 364 9.53 -12.72 13.82
C ARG A 364 9.86 -11.73 14.93
N HIS A 365 11.00 -11.07 14.81
CA HIS A 365 11.51 -10.14 15.81
C HIS A 365 10.75 -8.81 15.84
N TYR A 366 10.45 -8.25 14.66
CA TYR A 366 9.81 -6.94 14.55
C TYR A 366 8.29 -6.97 14.69
N HIS A 367 7.60 -8.01 14.21
CA HIS A 367 6.14 -8.05 14.13
C HIS A 367 5.54 -9.20 14.96
N MET A 368 5.92 -10.44 14.67
CA MET A 368 5.30 -11.63 15.30
C MET A 368 5.44 -11.63 16.82
N SER A 369 6.59 -11.20 17.35
CA SER A 369 6.92 -11.23 18.78
C SER A 369 5.94 -10.50 19.69
N VAL A 370 5.17 -9.55 19.13
CA VAL A 370 4.17 -8.76 19.85
C VAL A 370 2.79 -8.83 19.22
N ASN A 371 2.59 -9.67 18.21
CA ASN A 371 1.25 -9.99 17.69
C ASN A 371 0.42 -10.75 18.74
N PRO A 372 -0.89 -10.96 18.49
CA PRO A 372 -1.73 -11.81 19.33
C PRO A 372 -1.18 -13.24 19.44
N PRO A 373 -1.56 -14.00 20.48
CA PRO A 373 -1.11 -15.37 20.65
C PRO A 373 -1.60 -16.27 19.52
N THR A 374 -0.82 -17.32 19.22
CA THR A 374 -1.20 -18.35 18.25
C THR A 374 -2.59 -18.92 18.53
N ASP A 375 -3.31 -19.25 17.46
CA ASP A 375 -4.62 -19.88 17.58
C ASP A 375 -4.55 -21.18 18.40
N LYS A 376 -5.54 -21.42 19.26
CA LYS A 376 -5.55 -22.55 20.19
C LYS A 376 -6.24 -23.81 19.63
N SER A 377 -6.45 -23.91 18.32
CA SER A 377 -7.01 -25.11 17.72
C SER A 377 -6.08 -26.33 17.89
N PRO A 378 -6.64 -27.56 17.86
CA PRO A 378 -5.83 -28.79 17.94
C PRO A 378 -4.89 -29.00 16.73
N PHE A 379 -5.04 -28.20 15.67
CA PHE A 379 -4.23 -28.26 14.45
C PHE A 379 -3.10 -27.24 14.44
N SER A 380 -3.08 -26.31 15.40
CA SER A 380 -2.07 -25.27 15.46
C SER A 380 -0.69 -25.84 15.74
N VAL A 381 0.30 -25.37 14.99
CA VAL A 381 1.70 -25.63 15.29
C VAL A 381 2.13 -24.66 16.41
N PRO A 382 2.77 -25.14 17.50
CA PRO A 382 3.04 -24.31 18.67
C PRO A 382 4.22 -23.34 18.49
N PHE A 383 5.08 -23.53 17.48
CA PHE A 383 6.29 -22.72 17.28
C PHE A 383 6.38 -22.23 15.83
N ASN A 384 6.94 -21.02 15.66
CA ASN A 384 7.15 -20.35 14.37
C ASN A 384 5.88 -20.17 13.54
N THR A 385 4.73 -20.09 14.22
CA THR A 385 3.43 -19.88 13.59
C THR A 385 3.14 -18.39 13.49
N THR A 386 2.96 -17.95 12.25
CA THR A 386 2.67 -16.58 11.81
C THR A 386 1.20 -16.21 11.91
N TYR A 387 0.30 -17.17 11.68
CA TYR A 387 -1.13 -16.98 11.81
C TYR A 387 -1.57 -17.04 13.27
N PHE A 388 -2.61 -16.29 13.61
CA PHE A 388 -3.10 -16.19 14.99
C PHE A 388 -4.59 -15.85 15.02
N SER A 389 -5.20 -16.04 16.19
CA SER A 389 -6.58 -15.66 16.43
C SER A 389 -6.74 -14.96 17.77
N PHE A 390 -7.68 -14.03 17.85
CA PHE A 390 -8.00 -13.32 19.10
C PHE A 390 -9.43 -12.79 19.08
N THR A 391 -9.92 -12.36 20.24
CA THR A 391 -11.24 -11.73 20.39
C THR A 391 -11.06 -10.34 20.99
N ASN A 392 -11.76 -9.36 20.45
CA ASN A 392 -11.84 -8.01 21.00
C ASN A 392 -13.26 -7.47 20.79
N GLY A 393 -13.94 -7.17 21.89
CA GLY A 393 -15.32 -6.67 21.83
C GLY A 393 -16.27 -7.64 21.13
N PRO A 394 -17.14 -7.17 20.21
CA PRO A 394 -18.18 -7.99 19.59
C PRO A 394 -17.64 -8.84 18.43
N ALA A 395 -16.31 -8.87 18.22
CA ALA A 395 -15.68 -9.53 17.09
C ALA A 395 -14.55 -10.47 17.51
N SER A 396 -14.48 -11.59 16.81
CA SER A 396 -13.36 -12.52 16.82
C SER A 396 -12.61 -12.41 15.49
N PHE A 397 -11.29 -12.59 15.54
CA PHE A 397 -10.39 -12.35 14.42
C PHE A 397 -9.55 -13.60 14.16
N PHE A 398 -9.36 -13.92 12.88
CA PHE A 398 -8.36 -14.87 12.41
C PHE A 398 -7.49 -14.18 11.36
N MET A 399 -6.21 -14.02 11.68
CA MET A 399 -5.23 -13.43 10.76
C MET A 399 -4.51 -14.56 10.03
N LEU A 400 -4.60 -14.55 8.69
CA LEU A 400 -4.00 -15.55 7.83
C LEU A 400 -2.56 -15.19 7.49
N ASP A 401 -1.73 -16.23 7.41
CA ASP A 401 -0.53 -16.25 6.58
C ASP A 401 -0.88 -16.87 5.22
N THR A 402 -0.54 -16.18 4.13
CA THR A 402 -0.80 -16.65 2.76
C THR A 402 0.47 -16.84 1.93
N ARG A 403 1.66 -16.75 2.54
CA ARG A 403 2.95 -16.82 1.83
C ARG A 403 3.84 -17.96 2.31
N THR A 404 3.81 -18.29 3.59
CA THR A 404 4.71 -19.31 4.18
C THR A 404 4.44 -20.72 3.66
N TYR A 405 3.17 -21.07 3.50
CA TYR A 405 2.76 -22.46 3.25
C TYR A 405 2.15 -22.68 1.87
N ARG A 406 1.97 -21.62 1.08
CA ARG A 406 1.28 -21.74 -0.21
C ARG A 406 2.12 -22.55 -1.19
N SER A 407 1.44 -23.40 -1.96
CA SER A 407 2.03 -24.12 -3.07
C SER A 407 1.94 -23.32 -4.36
N GLU A 408 2.48 -23.87 -5.43
CA GLU A 408 2.24 -23.36 -6.79
C GLU A 408 0.72 -23.21 -7.06
N PRO A 409 0.28 -22.08 -7.65
CA PRO A 409 -1.13 -21.78 -7.90
C PRO A 409 -1.70 -22.51 -9.12
N LEU A 410 -3.02 -22.40 -9.34
CA LEU A 410 -3.75 -22.89 -10.52
C LEU A 410 -3.66 -24.41 -10.77
N ARG A 411 -3.42 -25.20 -9.72
CA ARG A 411 -3.52 -26.68 -9.74
C ARG A 411 -4.70 -27.13 -8.89
N ASP A 412 -5.26 -28.30 -9.20
CA ASP A 412 -6.41 -28.85 -8.47
C ASP A 412 -6.12 -29.07 -6.97
N ASN A 413 -4.86 -29.37 -6.64
CA ASN A 413 -4.38 -29.57 -5.28
C ASN A 413 -3.59 -28.38 -4.71
N SER A 414 -3.67 -27.21 -5.35
CA SER A 414 -3.03 -26.00 -4.83
C SER A 414 -3.60 -25.62 -3.47
N THR A 415 -2.72 -25.28 -2.52
CA THR A 415 -3.07 -24.82 -1.18
C THR A 415 -2.47 -23.44 -0.94
N MET A 416 -3.24 -22.54 -0.32
CA MET A 416 -2.75 -21.22 0.11
C MET A 416 -2.21 -21.30 1.54
N LEU A 417 -2.92 -22.01 2.41
CA LEU A 417 -2.67 -22.02 3.85
C LEU A 417 -1.84 -23.23 4.32
N GLY A 418 -1.75 -24.27 3.51
CA GLY A 418 -1.28 -25.58 3.97
C GLY A 418 -2.27 -26.24 4.93
N SER A 419 -2.01 -27.52 5.27
CA SER A 419 -2.97 -28.35 6.00
C SER A 419 -3.25 -27.86 7.43
N ALA A 420 -2.20 -27.51 8.19
CA ALA A 420 -2.33 -27.11 9.59
C ALA A 420 -3.20 -25.86 9.74
N GLN A 421 -2.83 -24.77 9.06
CA GLN A 421 -3.56 -23.51 9.13
C GLN A 421 -4.97 -23.61 8.53
N LEU A 422 -5.17 -24.34 7.43
CA LEU A 422 -6.51 -24.55 6.88
C LEU A 422 -7.42 -25.25 7.90
N ASN A 423 -6.94 -26.30 8.56
CA ASN A 423 -7.73 -27.00 9.56
C ASN A 423 -7.96 -26.15 10.82
N SER A 424 -6.96 -25.35 11.25
CA SER A 424 -7.13 -24.34 12.30
C SER A 424 -8.22 -23.32 11.95
N LEU A 425 -8.22 -22.80 10.72
CA LEU A 425 -9.21 -21.85 10.24
C LEU A 425 -10.61 -22.47 10.17
N LEU A 426 -10.74 -23.67 9.59
CA LEU A 426 -12.04 -24.36 9.48
C LEU A 426 -12.63 -24.66 10.87
N HIS A 427 -11.79 -25.13 11.80
CA HIS A 427 -12.18 -25.32 13.19
C HIS A 427 -12.64 -23.99 13.83
N TRP A 428 -11.86 -22.91 13.65
CA TRP A 428 -12.19 -21.58 14.15
C TRP A 428 -13.49 -21.01 13.55
N ILE A 429 -13.76 -21.22 12.26
CA ILE A 429 -15.02 -20.79 11.62
C ILE A 429 -16.21 -21.50 12.27
N SER A 430 -16.10 -22.81 12.50
CA SER A 430 -17.18 -23.66 13.01
C SER A 430 -17.45 -23.56 14.52
N ARG A 431 -16.53 -22.97 15.29
CA ARG A 431 -16.68 -22.90 16.76
C ARG A 431 -17.69 -21.82 17.17
N GLU A 432 -18.45 -22.10 18.22
CA GLU A 432 -19.25 -21.10 18.93
C GLU A 432 -18.34 -20.02 19.54
N GLU A 433 -18.75 -18.76 19.43
CA GLU A 433 -18.01 -17.65 20.02
C GLU A 433 -18.56 -17.29 21.41
N PRO A 434 -17.74 -16.66 22.29
CA PRO A 434 -18.19 -16.19 23.59
C PRO A 434 -19.38 -15.22 23.51
N THR A 435 -20.19 -15.17 24.57
CA THR A 435 -21.34 -14.26 24.66
C THR A 435 -20.95 -12.82 24.32
N GLY A 436 -21.71 -12.22 23.39
CA GLY A 436 -21.52 -10.86 22.92
C GLY A 436 -20.73 -10.73 21.62
N VAL A 437 -20.06 -11.79 21.17
CA VAL A 437 -19.39 -11.83 19.86
C VAL A 437 -20.39 -12.22 18.78
N GLN A 438 -20.59 -11.31 17.82
CA GLN A 438 -21.52 -11.48 16.69
C GLN A 438 -20.80 -11.52 15.35
N TRP A 439 -19.52 -11.18 15.33
CA TRP A 439 -18.73 -11.02 14.13
C TRP A 439 -17.51 -11.94 14.16
N LYS A 440 -17.26 -12.59 13.03
CA LYS A 440 -16.00 -13.28 12.73
C LYS A 440 -15.32 -12.52 11.60
N ILE A 441 -14.08 -12.09 11.80
CA ILE A 441 -13.31 -11.32 10.82
C ILE A 441 -12.11 -12.15 10.40
N ILE A 442 -12.03 -12.48 9.12
CA ILE A 442 -10.89 -13.17 8.54
C ILE A 442 -10.08 -12.15 7.75
N ALA A 443 -8.83 -11.97 8.14
CA ALA A 443 -7.92 -11.03 7.49
C ALA A 443 -6.85 -11.79 6.71
N SER A 444 -6.68 -11.43 5.44
CA SER A 444 -5.75 -12.04 4.48
C SER A 444 -4.83 -10.96 3.94
N SER A 445 -3.58 -11.29 3.59
CA SER A 445 -2.73 -10.29 2.90
C SER A 445 -3.22 -10.05 1.48
N VAL A 446 -3.56 -11.13 0.76
CA VAL A 446 -4.12 -11.07 -0.61
C VAL A 446 -5.65 -11.24 -0.64
N PRO A 447 -6.36 -10.65 -1.63
CA PRO A 447 -7.82 -10.74 -1.72
C PRO A 447 -8.39 -12.10 -2.15
N PHE A 448 -9.59 -12.39 -1.68
CA PHE A 448 -10.38 -13.58 -1.96
C PHE A 448 -10.98 -13.58 -3.36
N SER A 449 -11.27 -12.40 -3.92
CA SER A 449 -11.90 -12.32 -5.22
C SER A 449 -11.03 -12.85 -6.38
N LYS A 450 -11.65 -13.58 -7.31
CA LYS A 450 -11.05 -14.03 -8.58
C LYS A 450 -11.10 -12.98 -9.69
N ASN A 451 -11.74 -11.83 -9.45
CA ASN A 451 -11.95 -10.78 -10.45
C ASN A 451 -10.73 -9.86 -10.65
N TRP A 452 -9.67 -10.03 -9.87
CA TRP A 452 -8.37 -9.40 -10.10
C TRP A 452 -7.68 -10.08 -11.28
N ARG A 453 -7.80 -9.53 -12.51
CA ARG A 453 -7.42 -10.22 -13.77
C ARG A 453 -5.93 -10.18 -14.10
N ILE A 454 -5.16 -9.41 -13.35
CA ILE A 454 -3.70 -9.39 -13.44
C ILE A 454 -3.19 -9.85 -12.08
N GLY A 455 -2.35 -10.89 -12.07
CA GLY A 455 -1.87 -11.54 -10.85
C GLY A 455 -2.86 -12.50 -10.21
N THR A 456 -3.91 -12.96 -10.92
CA THR A 456 -4.94 -13.84 -10.35
C THR A 456 -4.34 -15.06 -9.64
N GLU A 457 -3.25 -15.59 -10.18
CA GLU A 457 -2.45 -16.68 -9.63
C GLU A 457 -1.85 -16.38 -8.25
N ASP A 458 -1.58 -15.12 -7.95
CA ASP A 458 -1.01 -14.68 -6.67
C ASP A 458 -2.08 -14.53 -5.56
N THR A 459 -3.34 -14.30 -5.94
CA THR A 459 -4.48 -14.23 -4.99
C THR A 459 -5.14 -15.57 -4.76
N TRP A 460 -6.15 -15.60 -3.88
CA TRP A 460 -7.10 -16.70 -3.76
C TRP A 460 -7.81 -17.08 -5.07
N GLY A 461 -7.78 -16.21 -6.09
CA GLY A 461 -8.18 -16.54 -7.46
C GLY A 461 -7.38 -17.69 -8.07
N GLY A 462 -6.14 -17.89 -7.62
CA GLY A 462 -5.27 -19.01 -7.97
C GLY A 462 -5.54 -20.30 -7.18
N PHE A 463 -6.37 -20.23 -6.13
CA PHE A 463 -6.57 -21.30 -5.14
C PHE A 463 -8.07 -21.59 -4.92
N LEU A 464 -8.84 -21.63 -6.01
CA LEU A 464 -10.31 -21.70 -5.96
C LEU A 464 -10.86 -22.91 -5.21
N GLY A 465 -10.17 -24.05 -5.24
CA GLY A 465 -10.57 -25.26 -4.51
C GLY A 465 -10.52 -25.07 -3.00
N GLU A 466 -9.41 -24.55 -2.47
CA GLU A 466 -9.28 -24.23 -1.03
C GLU A 466 -10.18 -23.07 -0.62
N ARG A 467 -10.28 -22.03 -1.47
CA ARG A 467 -11.22 -20.91 -1.29
C ARG A 467 -12.65 -21.40 -1.10
N ARG A 468 -13.09 -22.35 -1.94
CA ARG A 468 -14.43 -22.92 -1.88
C ARG A 468 -14.69 -23.62 -0.55
N ARG A 469 -13.73 -24.39 -0.04
CA ARG A 469 -13.85 -25.07 1.27
C ARG A 469 -14.05 -24.07 2.41
N ILE A 470 -13.34 -22.94 2.37
CA ILE A 470 -13.47 -21.87 3.35
C ILE A 470 -14.86 -21.21 3.24
N PHE A 471 -15.32 -20.88 2.03
CA PHE A 471 -16.65 -20.29 1.82
C PHE A 471 -17.78 -21.22 2.27
N ASP A 472 -17.70 -22.52 1.96
CA ASP A 472 -18.68 -23.51 2.41
C ASP A 472 -18.75 -23.61 3.93
N ALA A 473 -17.60 -23.50 4.63
CA ALA A 473 -17.57 -23.45 6.08
C ALA A 473 -18.17 -22.15 6.63
N ILE A 474 -17.89 -21.01 6.00
CA ILE A 474 -18.44 -19.71 6.39
C ILE A 474 -19.95 -19.68 6.24
N TRP A 475 -20.49 -20.01 5.05
CA TRP A 475 -21.94 -20.01 4.82
C TRP A 475 -22.66 -20.96 5.78
N ARG A 476 -22.05 -22.12 6.10
CA ARG A 476 -22.57 -23.01 7.15
C ARG A 476 -22.60 -22.32 8.50
N ALA A 477 -21.49 -21.72 8.93
CA ALA A 477 -21.39 -21.03 10.22
C ALA A 477 -22.38 -19.87 10.35
N GLU A 478 -22.60 -19.07 9.30
CA GLU A 478 -23.60 -17.99 9.34
C GLU A 478 -25.02 -18.53 9.57
N ARG A 479 -25.38 -19.64 8.93
CA ARG A 479 -26.69 -20.30 9.10
C ARG A 479 -26.81 -21.07 10.43
N GLU A 480 -25.74 -21.66 10.93
CA GLU A 480 -25.77 -22.57 12.09
C GLU A 480 -25.42 -21.89 13.41
N LEU A 481 -24.67 -20.79 13.39
CA LEU A 481 -24.25 -20.06 14.58
C LEU A 481 -24.90 -18.67 14.68
N GLY A 482 -25.42 -18.12 13.58
CA GLY A 482 -26.01 -16.78 13.57
C GLY A 482 -24.99 -15.63 13.69
N VAL A 483 -23.69 -15.94 13.60
CA VAL A 483 -22.62 -14.95 13.46
C VAL A 483 -22.53 -14.47 12.01
N ARG A 484 -21.95 -13.29 11.79
CA ARG A 484 -21.66 -12.79 10.42
C ARG A 484 -20.16 -12.76 10.17
N VAL A 485 -19.74 -13.22 8.99
CA VAL A 485 -18.34 -13.26 8.61
C VAL A 485 -17.99 -12.13 7.64
N VAL A 486 -16.90 -11.41 7.92
CA VAL A 486 -16.35 -10.37 7.04
C VAL A 486 -14.90 -10.69 6.71
N LEU A 487 -14.53 -10.51 5.45
CA LEU A 487 -13.18 -10.70 4.95
C LEU A 487 -12.51 -9.33 4.75
N LEU A 488 -11.24 -9.22 5.15
CA LEU A 488 -10.42 -8.03 4.92
C LEU A 488 -9.14 -8.44 4.17
N SER A 489 -8.73 -7.64 3.19
CA SER A 489 -7.55 -7.94 2.36
C SER A 489 -6.80 -6.71 1.85
N GLY A 490 -5.57 -6.92 1.36
CA GLY A 490 -4.63 -5.89 0.89
C GLY A 490 -4.06 -6.17 -0.51
N ASP A 491 -2.73 -6.08 -0.66
CA ASP A 491 -1.93 -6.35 -1.88
C ASP A 491 -2.19 -5.44 -3.11
N ARG A 492 -3.43 -5.35 -3.60
CA ARG A 492 -3.72 -4.90 -4.98
C ARG A 492 -3.55 -3.42 -5.31
N HIS A 493 -3.21 -2.59 -4.33
CA HIS A 493 -3.06 -1.14 -4.47
C HIS A 493 -4.33 -0.41 -4.99
N GLU A 494 -5.46 -1.07 -4.86
CA GLU A 494 -6.79 -0.62 -5.30
C GLU A 494 -7.81 -0.93 -4.20
N PHE A 495 -8.98 -0.31 -4.27
CA PHE A 495 -10.09 -0.66 -3.38
C PHE A 495 -11.14 -1.49 -4.12
N GLY A 496 -11.57 -2.60 -3.52
CA GLY A 496 -12.69 -3.41 -3.97
C GLY A 496 -13.54 -3.91 -2.81
N ALA A 497 -14.85 -3.66 -2.87
CA ALA A 497 -15.85 -4.26 -1.98
C ALA A 497 -16.63 -5.32 -2.76
N ILE A 498 -16.52 -6.58 -2.34
CA ILE A 498 -17.00 -7.75 -3.08
C ILE A 498 -17.96 -8.55 -2.20
N ARG A 499 -19.01 -9.10 -2.82
CA ARG A 499 -19.95 -10.02 -2.21
C ARG A 499 -19.81 -11.41 -2.84
N PHE A 500 -19.78 -12.45 -2.01
CA PHE A 500 -19.80 -13.85 -2.44
C PHE A 500 -21.15 -14.47 -2.07
N PRO A 501 -22.09 -14.60 -3.02
CA PRO A 501 -23.44 -15.11 -2.75
C PRO A 501 -23.40 -16.55 -2.23
N ASP A 502 -24.29 -16.87 -1.29
CA ASP A 502 -24.49 -18.25 -0.82
C ASP A 502 -25.27 -19.05 -1.88
N PRO A 503 -24.68 -20.10 -2.49
CA PRO A 503 -25.36 -20.90 -3.51
C PRO A 503 -26.64 -21.58 -3.00
N PHE A 504 -26.73 -21.86 -1.69
CA PHE A 504 -27.94 -22.43 -1.10
C PHE A 504 -29.11 -21.43 -1.10
N LEU A 505 -28.83 -20.14 -0.96
CA LEU A 505 -29.86 -19.10 -0.97
C LEU A 505 -30.29 -18.76 -2.41
N ALA A 506 -29.35 -18.72 -3.36
CA ALA A 506 -29.61 -18.45 -4.77
C ALA A 506 -30.49 -19.50 -5.48
N GLY A 507 -30.60 -20.71 -4.93
CA GLY A 507 -31.38 -21.82 -5.50
C GLY A 507 -32.83 -21.94 -5.01
N THR A 508 -33.31 -21.08 -4.11
CA THR A 508 -34.64 -21.25 -3.48
C THR A 508 -35.76 -20.60 -4.32
N PRO A 509 -36.66 -21.37 -4.97
CA PRO A 509 -37.70 -20.80 -5.82
C PRO A 509 -38.79 -20.17 -4.93
N GLY A 510 -38.88 -18.84 -4.90
CA GLY A 510 -39.94 -18.13 -4.16
C GLY A 510 -39.63 -16.69 -3.73
N GLN A 511 -38.38 -16.23 -3.86
CA GLN A 511 -37.98 -14.86 -3.51
C GLN A 511 -37.48 -14.02 -4.70
N LYS A 512 -37.87 -14.37 -5.93
CA LYS A 512 -37.75 -13.44 -7.07
C LYS A 512 -38.73 -12.28 -6.86
N GLY A 513 -38.23 -11.18 -6.28
CA GLY A 513 -38.94 -9.92 -6.21
C GLY A 513 -39.38 -9.50 -7.61
N SER A 514 -40.68 -9.25 -7.76
CA SER A 514 -41.27 -8.69 -8.98
C SER A 514 -40.85 -7.22 -9.10
N GLY A 515 -39.76 -6.94 -9.82
CA GLY A 515 -39.33 -5.57 -10.12
C GLY A 515 -38.03 -5.56 -10.90
N ALA A 516 -37.93 -4.70 -11.92
CA ALA A 516 -36.80 -4.63 -12.84
C ALA A 516 -35.57 -3.86 -12.29
N ASP A 517 -35.55 -3.52 -11.00
CA ASP A 517 -34.41 -2.85 -10.36
C ASP A 517 -34.23 -3.40 -8.94
N SER A 518 -33.13 -4.13 -8.73
CA SER A 518 -32.67 -4.78 -7.50
C SER A 518 -33.54 -5.89 -6.90
N SER A 519 -32.99 -7.11 -6.86
CA SER A 519 -33.63 -8.26 -6.23
C SER A 519 -33.33 -8.28 -4.71
N PRO A 520 -34.21 -8.83 -3.86
CA PRO A 520 -33.94 -9.04 -2.42
C PRO A 520 -32.70 -9.92 -2.13
N GLU A 521 -32.13 -10.57 -3.15
CA GLU A 521 -30.93 -11.41 -3.10
C GLU A 521 -29.62 -10.59 -3.17
N ASP A 522 -29.70 -9.29 -3.47
CA ASP A 522 -28.56 -8.45 -3.87
C ASP A 522 -27.60 -8.05 -2.74
N GLY A 523 -27.91 -8.40 -1.48
CA GLY A 523 -27.07 -8.08 -0.32
C GLY A 523 -26.72 -9.26 0.60
N MET A 524 -27.08 -10.49 0.21
CA MET A 524 -26.81 -11.70 1.00
C MET A 524 -25.50 -12.37 0.57
N GLY A 525 -24.78 -12.95 1.53
CA GLY A 525 -23.50 -13.64 1.32
C GLY A 525 -22.32 -13.04 2.09
N ILE A 526 -21.13 -13.57 1.83
CA ILE A 526 -19.89 -13.16 2.48
C ILE A 526 -19.44 -11.83 1.88
N HIS A 527 -18.91 -10.93 2.69
CA HIS A 527 -18.44 -9.61 2.23
C HIS A 527 -16.93 -9.47 2.43
N GLU A 528 -16.23 -9.07 1.37
CA GLU A 528 -14.81 -8.71 1.40
C GLU A 528 -14.60 -7.21 1.17
N PHE A 529 -13.68 -6.62 1.92
CA PHE A 529 -13.15 -5.29 1.68
C PHE A 529 -11.62 -5.36 1.44
N CYS A 530 -11.22 -5.31 0.18
CA CYS A 530 -9.82 -5.21 -0.25
C CYS A 530 -9.39 -3.75 -0.25
N THR A 531 -8.39 -3.39 0.56
CA THR A 531 -8.03 -2.00 0.83
C THR A 531 -6.53 -1.77 0.82
N GLY A 532 -6.06 -1.03 -0.19
CA GLY A 532 -4.71 -0.52 -0.23
C GLY A 532 -4.50 0.48 -1.37
N PRO A 533 -3.32 1.11 -1.44
CA PRO A 533 -2.26 1.05 -0.43
C PRO A 533 -2.44 2.12 0.66
N LEU A 534 -1.82 1.94 1.82
CA LEU A 534 -1.69 3.00 2.82
C LEU A 534 -0.82 4.13 2.29
N ASN A 535 0.32 3.79 1.66
CA ASN A 535 1.19 4.76 1.01
C ASN A 535 1.99 4.13 -0.13
N MET A 536 1.39 4.02 -1.31
CA MET A 536 2.09 3.51 -2.50
C MET A 536 1.43 4.04 -3.77
N PHE A 537 1.71 3.45 -4.92
CA PHE A 537 0.99 3.76 -6.14
C PHE A 537 -0.40 3.12 -6.16
N HIS A 538 -1.24 3.55 -7.08
CA HIS A 538 -2.40 2.77 -7.51
C HIS A 538 -2.20 2.37 -8.97
N VAL A 539 -2.81 1.27 -9.39
CA VAL A 539 -2.64 0.80 -10.77
C VAL A 539 -3.43 1.67 -11.74
N PRO A 540 -2.79 2.28 -12.76
CA PRO A 540 -3.52 3.11 -13.72
C PRO A 540 -4.43 2.27 -14.61
N GLY A 541 -5.72 2.62 -14.65
CA GLY A 541 -6.70 2.04 -15.58
C GLY A 541 -7.45 0.80 -15.08
N GLY A 542 -7.18 0.37 -13.85
CA GLY A 542 -7.87 -0.73 -13.18
C GLY A 542 -7.47 -2.11 -13.69
N ILE A 543 -7.30 -3.07 -12.77
CA ILE A 543 -7.02 -4.48 -13.10
C ILE A 543 -8.16 -5.42 -12.72
N PHE A 544 -9.25 -4.86 -12.21
CA PHE A 544 -10.43 -5.58 -11.78
C PHE A 544 -11.47 -5.70 -12.90
N SER A 545 -12.05 -6.89 -13.08
CA SER A 545 -13.18 -7.09 -13.99
C SER A 545 -14.01 -8.31 -13.58
N GLN A 546 -15.32 -8.16 -13.48
CA GLN A 546 -16.27 -9.25 -13.23
C GLN A 546 -16.73 -9.87 -14.56
N SER A 547 -16.85 -11.20 -14.60
CA SER A 547 -17.29 -11.97 -15.78
C SER A 547 -18.45 -12.94 -15.51
N ASP A 548 -18.77 -13.16 -14.24
CA ASP A 548 -19.80 -14.08 -13.75
C ASP A 548 -20.39 -13.53 -12.45
N ASP A 549 -21.34 -14.26 -11.86
CA ASP A 549 -22.10 -13.84 -10.68
C ASP A 549 -21.63 -14.52 -9.38
N GLU A 550 -20.44 -15.12 -9.35
CA GLU A 550 -19.90 -15.77 -8.14
C GLU A 550 -19.19 -14.79 -7.20
N ASP A 551 -18.51 -13.79 -7.79
CA ASP A 551 -17.76 -12.76 -7.10
C ASP A 551 -18.37 -11.41 -7.49
N VAL A 552 -19.40 -10.96 -6.78
CA VAL A 552 -20.23 -9.81 -7.17
C VAL A 552 -19.64 -8.51 -6.65
N VAL A 553 -19.37 -7.56 -7.54
CA VAL A 553 -18.84 -6.24 -7.16
C VAL A 553 -19.93 -5.39 -6.51
N ILE A 554 -19.66 -4.91 -5.29
CA ILE A 554 -20.46 -3.86 -4.63
C ILE A 554 -19.90 -2.49 -5.03
N LYS A 555 -18.59 -2.30 -4.90
CA LYS A 555 -17.91 -1.04 -5.22
C LYS A 555 -16.46 -1.29 -5.63
N TYR A 556 -15.97 -0.54 -6.60
CA TYR A 556 -14.58 -0.59 -7.04
C TYR A 556 -14.05 0.83 -7.24
N LEU A 557 -12.95 1.16 -6.55
CA LEU A 557 -12.31 2.49 -6.56
C LEU A 557 -10.79 2.32 -6.69
N PRO A 558 -10.25 2.24 -7.92
CA PRO A 558 -8.82 1.97 -8.11
C PRO A 558 -7.94 3.16 -7.72
N ALA A 559 -8.38 4.38 -8.01
CA ALA A 559 -7.55 5.58 -7.87
C ALA A 559 -7.27 5.96 -6.42
N GLY A 560 -6.03 6.41 -6.16
CA GLY A 560 -5.61 6.97 -4.87
C GLY A 560 -4.39 6.26 -4.29
N ASN A 561 -3.37 7.05 -3.95
CA ASN A 561 -2.08 6.55 -3.43
C ASN A 561 -2.09 6.30 -1.92
N ASN A 562 -3.19 6.65 -1.26
CA ASN A 562 -3.38 6.53 0.17
C ASN A 562 -4.84 6.14 0.42
N LYS A 563 -5.07 4.93 0.90
CA LYS A 563 -6.37 4.37 1.22
C LYS A 563 -6.32 3.70 2.59
N VAL A 564 -7.35 3.94 3.40
CA VAL A 564 -7.50 3.30 4.70
C VAL A 564 -8.98 2.98 4.94
N GLY A 565 -9.23 1.76 5.39
CA GLY A 565 -10.54 1.33 5.84
C GLY A 565 -10.66 1.51 7.34
N ILE A 566 -11.81 2.02 7.78
CA ILE A 566 -12.18 2.06 9.21
C ILE A 566 -13.38 1.15 9.39
N VAL A 567 -13.26 0.18 10.27
CA VAL A 567 -14.36 -0.71 10.65
C VAL A 567 -14.85 -0.28 12.03
N ASN A 568 -16.11 0.11 12.10
CA ASN A 568 -16.79 0.47 13.34
C ASN A 568 -17.94 -0.51 13.60
N ILE A 569 -17.95 -1.13 14.77
CA ILE A 569 -19.01 -2.02 15.24
C ILE A 569 -19.66 -1.37 16.44
N ASP A 570 -20.99 -1.22 16.41
CA ASP A 570 -21.80 -0.68 17.51
C ASP A 570 -23.15 -1.43 17.60
N VAL A 571 -23.93 -1.10 18.62
CA VAL A 571 -25.29 -1.58 18.83
C VAL A 571 -26.29 -0.53 18.36
N GLU A 572 -27.16 -0.91 17.44
CA GLU A 572 -28.25 -0.08 16.93
C GLU A 572 -29.59 -0.59 17.52
N ASP A 573 -30.38 0.35 18.07
CA ASP A 573 -31.71 0.13 18.67
C ASP A 573 -31.77 -0.91 19.81
N GLY A 574 -30.61 -1.28 20.39
CA GLY A 574 -30.51 -2.32 21.43
C GLY A 574 -30.84 -3.73 20.94
N ARG A 575 -31.03 -3.92 19.63
CA ARG A 575 -31.47 -5.18 19.01
C ARG A 575 -30.48 -5.73 18.01
N ASN A 576 -29.69 -4.86 17.39
CA ASN A 576 -28.81 -5.24 16.28
C ASN A 576 -27.38 -4.84 16.59
N SER A 577 -26.43 -5.74 16.32
CA SER A 577 -25.04 -5.36 16.16
C SER A 577 -24.82 -4.93 14.71
N VAL A 578 -24.17 -3.79 14.50
CA VAL A 578 -24.00 -3.16 13.19
C VAL A 578 -22.53 -2.90 12.95
N LEU A 579 -22.01 -3.41 11.82
CA LEU A 579 -20.67 -3.13 11.33
C LEU A 579 -20.77 -2.12 10.18
N ARG A 580 -20.08 -0.99 10.32
CA ARG A 580 -19.88 0.03 9.28
C ARG A 580 -18.44 -0.01 8.81
N TYR A 581 -18.26 -0.22 7.51
CA TYR A 581 -16.98 -0.10 6.85
C TYR A 581 -16.94 1.26 6.13
N SER A 582 -16.00 2.13 6.52
CA SER A 582 -15.81 3.47 5.97
C SER A 582 -14.47 3.55 5.24
N LEU A 583 -14.49 3.87 3.94
CA LEU A 583 -13.30 4.03 3.12
C LEU A 583 -12.86 5.50 3.06
N TYR A 584 -11.62 5.75 3.43
CA TYR A 584 -10.95 7.03 3.21
C TYR A 584 -9.94 6.92 2.06
N ILE A 585 -9.95 7.91 1.17
CA ILE A 585 -8.90 8.11 0.15
C ILE A 585 -8.30 9.50 0.38
N GLY A 586 -7.02 9.55 0.71
CA GLY A 586 -6.43 10.75 1.30
C GLY A 586 -7.05 11.03 2.67
N GLU A 587 -7.58 12.25 2.90
CA GLU A 587 -8.31 12.60 4.13
C GLU A 587 -9.83 12.52 3.99
N GLU A 588 -10.34 12.20 2.80
CA GLU A 588 -11.76 12.29 2.51
C GLU A 588 -12.44 10.94 2.70
N LEU A 589 -13.56 10.91 3.43
CA LEU A 589 -14.51 9.80 3.41
C LEU A 589 -15.14 9.76 2.01
N VAL A 590 -14.99 8.64 1.31
CA VAL A 590 -15.51 8.49 -0.06
C VAL A 590 -16.63 7.46 -0.16
N TRP A 591 -16.69 6.49 0.75
CA TRP A 591 -17.68 5.42 0.71
C TRP A 591 -17.91 4.81 2.09
N GLU A 592 -19.15 4.47 2.44
CA GLU A 592 -19.53 3.76 3.66
C GLU A 592 -20.55 2.65 3.38
N TYR A 593 -20.33 1.49 3.98
CA TYR A 593 -21.19 0.31 3.84
C TYR A 593 -21.57 -0.27 5.20
N LYS A 594 -22.84 -0.65 5.36
CA LYS A 594 -23.42 -1.17 6.60
C LYS A 594 -23.78 -2.64 6.46
N LEU A 595 -23.36 -3.43 7.43
CA LEU A 595 -23.78 -4.81 7.66
C LEU A 595 -24.44 -4.92 9.03
N THR A 596 -25.43 -5.81 9.16
CA THR A 596 -26.21 -5.98 10.39
C THR A 596 -26.28 -7.45 10.79
N THR A 597 -26.23 -7.70 12.11
CA THR A 597 -26.44 -9.01 12.75
C THR A 597 -27.38 -8.84 13.95
N PRO A 598 -28.53 -9.56 14.02
CA PRO A 598 -29.43 -9.48 15.18
C PRO A 598 -28.77 -9.99 16.48
N LEU A 599 -28.94 -9.27 17.60
CA LEU A 599 -28.40 -9.67 18.91
C LEU A 599 -29.18 -10.82 19.57
N LYS A 600 -30.47 -10.95 19.25
CA LYS A 600 -31.34 -12.05 19.67
C LYS A 600 -31.93 -12.70 18.43
N LEU A 601 -31.74 -14.00 18.29
CA LEU A 601 -32.38 -14.78 17.23
C LEU A 601 -33.80 -15.15 17.67
N GLU A 602 -34.82 -14.64 16.98
CA GLU A 602 -36.21 -15.05 17.19
C GLU A 602 -36.52 -16.34 16.41
N GLY A 603 -36.69 -17.47 17.12
CA GLY A 603 -37.34 -18.69 16.62
C GLY A 603 -36.60 -19.54 15.57
N ALA A 604 -36.93 -20.83 15.51
CA ALA A 604 -36.23 -21.87 14.73
C ALA A 604 -36.49 -21.88 13.20
N LYS A 605 -36.90 -20.76 12.59
CA LYS A 605 -37.08 -20.68 11.13
C LYS A 605 -35.89 -19.97 10.48
N SER A 606 -35.39 -20.55 9.38
CA SER A 606 -34.23 -20.15 8.55
C SER A 606 -33.51 -18.84 8.93
N ARG A 607 -32.26 -18.97 9.38
CA ARG A 607 -31.39 -17.89 9.87
C ARG A 607 -30.76 -17.11 8.71
N VAL A 608 -31.56 -16.26 8.07
CA VAL A 608 -31.07 -15.39 6.99
C VAL A 608 -30.61 -14.05 7.58
N LEU A 609 -29.33 -13.74 7.41
CA LEU A 609 -28.77 -12.46 7.83
C LEU A 609 -29.29 -11.31 6.95
N PRO A 610 -29.54 -10.11 7.51
CA PRO A 610 -29.97 -8.96 6.72
C PRO A 610 -28.98 -8.59 5.61
N PRO A 611 -29.46 -8.13 4.44
CA PRO A 611 -28.59 -7.70 3.35
C PRO A 611 -27.72 -6.50 3.76
N GLY A 612 -26.55 -6.38 3.14
CA GLY A 612 -25.70 -5.20 3.28
C GLY A 612 -26.28 -3.98 2.56
N GLN A 613 -25.90 -2.77 3.01
CA GLN A 613 -26.44 -1.50 2.51
C GLN A 613 -25.34 -0.46 2.31
N VAL A 614 -25.34 0.23 1.16
CA VAL A 614 -24.53 1.44 0.96
C VAL A 614 -25.15 2.59 1.76
N VAL A 615 -24.39 3.14 2.70
CA VAL A 615 -24.84 4.27 3.56
C VAL A 615 -24.41 5.60 2.96
N PHE A 616 -23.20 5.64 2.42
CA PHE A 616 -22.62 6.83 1.82
C PHE A 616 -21.84 6.44 0.57
N ASP A 617 -22.03 7.18 -0.51
CA ASP A 617 -21.24 7.07 -1.72
C ASP A 617 -21.00 8.48 -2.27
N LYS A 618 -19.75 8.94 -2.20
CA LYS A 618 -19.38 10.24 -2.74
C LYS A 618 -19.51 10.17 -4.27
N PRO A 619 -20.35 11.03 -4.91
CA PRO A 619 -20.49 11.02 -6.35
C PRO A 619 -19.12 11.23 -7.01
N GLU A 620 -18.82 10.49 -8.08
CA GLU A 620 -17.58 10.62 -8.85
C GLU A 620 -17.52 12.01 -9.54
N GLY A 621 -17.20 13.05 -8.78
CA GLY A 621 -17.09 14.42 -9.25
C GLY A 621 -15.66 14.75 -9.71
N VAL A 622 -15.44 14.76 -11.03
CA VAL A 622 -14.57 15.70 -11.78
C VAL A 622 -13.13 15.96 -11.28
N SER A 623 -12.52 15.11 -10.45
CA SER A 623 -11.17 15.37 -9.92
C SER A 623 -10.03 14.83 -10.80
N VAL A 624 -10.25 13.72 -11.51
CA VAL A 624 -9.17 13.07 -12.30
C VAL A 624 -9.18 13.52 -13.77
N VAL A 625 -10.36 13.64 -14.39
CA VAL A 625 -10.48 14.10 -15.79
C VAL A 625 -10.28 15.63 -15.91
N GLY A 626 -10.61 16.40 -14.86
CA GLY A 626 -10.39 17.85 -14.80
C GLY A 626 -8.91 18.23 -14.65
N LYS A 627 -8.13 17.49 -13.84
CA LYS A 627 -6.69 17.75 -13.66
C LYS A 627 -5.84 17.30 -14.86
N MET A 628 -6.24 16.25 -15.58
CA MET A 628 -5.55 15.86 -16.83
C MET A 628 -5.77 16.86 -17.97
N LYS A 629 -6.88 17.61 -17.98
CA LYS A 629 -7.10 18.69 -18.96
C LYS A 629 -6.25 19.94 -18.69
N CYS A 630 -5.82 20.18 -17.46
CA CYS A 630 -5.05 21.39 -17.12
C CYS A 630 -3.54 21.29 -17.45
N VAL A 631 -3.02 20.08 -17.68
CA VAL A 631 -1.58 19.86 -17.97
C VAL A 631 -1.29 19.80 -19.48
N PHE A 632 -2.31 19.63 -20.32
CA PHE A 632 -2.16 19.61 -21.79
C PHE A 632 -3.09 20.64 -22.46
N GLY A 633 -2.90 21.91 -22.09
CA GLY A 633 -3.41 23.05 -22.84
C GLY A 633 -2.39 23.50 -23.90
N GLU A 634 -2.80 23.43 -25.16
CA GLU A 634 -2.19 24.04 -26.36
C GLU A 634 -0.90 23.44 -26.97
N ALA A 635 -1.04 22.28 -27.62
CA ALA A 635 -0.31 21.96 -28.84
C ALA A 635 -1.20 21.10 -29.76
N GLN A 636 -1.90 21.75 -30.69
CA GLN A 636 -3.00 21.13 -31.43
C GLN A 636 -2.53 20.24 -32.61
N VAL A 637 -3.26 19.13 -32.74
CA VAL A 637 -3.42 18.23 -33.90
C VAL A 637 -2.31 17.19 -34.16
N LEU A 638 -1.03 17.54 -34.32
CA LEU A 638 -0.01 16.52 -34.64
C LEU A 638 0.44 15.69 -33.42
N VAL A 639 0.35 16.30 -32.24
CA VAL A 639 0.72 15.70 -30.96
C VAL A 639 -0.37 14.75 -30.47
N LYS A 640 -1.63 14.85 -30.92
CA LYS A 640 -2.72 13.98 -30.47
C LYS A 640 -2.55 12.53 -30.94
N SER A 641 -2.10 12.31 -32.17
CA SER A 641 -1.84 10.94 -32.68
C SER A 641 -0.63 10.32 -32.00
N LEU A 642 0.44 11.12 -31.82
CA LEU A 642 1.65 10.68 -31.12
C LEU A 642 1.38 10.47 -29.62
N ILE A 643 0.62 11.34 -28.95
CA ILE A 643 0.16 11.14 -27.56
C ILE A 643 -0.76 9.95 -27.51
N LYS A 644 -1.74 9.76 -28.40
CA LYS A 644 -2.62 8.58 -28.33
C LYS A 644 -1.83 7.27 -28.56
N SER A 645 -0.84 7.29 -29.43
CA SER A 645 0.09 6.17 -29.66
C SER A 645 1.05 5.97 -28.50
N VAL A 646 1.60 7.03 -27.93
CA VAL A 646 2.51 7.00 -26.78
C VAL A 646 1.74 6.64 -25.52
N THR A 647 0.59 7.23 -25.23
CA THR A 647 -0.34 6.85 -24.17
C THR A 647 -0.84 5.42 -24.35
N GLY A 648 -1.10 4.95 -25.58
CA GLY A 648 -1.45 3.56 -25.85
C GLY A 648 -0.27 2.60 -25.62
N MET A 649 0.93 2.99 -26.03
CA MET A 649 2.18 2.25 -25.82
C MET A 649 2.61 2.27 -24.36
N VAL A 650 2.42 3.39 -23.65
CA VAL A 650 2.65 3.60 -22.22
C VAL A 650 1.61 2.82 -21.45
N LYS A 651 0.34 2.82 -21.84
CA LYS A 651 -0.68 1.96 -21.23
C LYS A 651 -0.31 0.49 -21.41
N ARG A 652 0.11 0.06 -22.60
CA ARG A 652 0.61 -1.31 -22.83
C ARG A 652 1.88 -1.62 -22.05
N LEU A 653 2.82 -0.68 -21.98
CA LEU A 653 4.09 -0.84 -21.27
C LEU A 653 3.84 -0.89 -19.76
N VAL A 654 3.04 0.03 -19.21
CA VAL A 654 2.58 0.01 -17.82
C VAL A 654 1.84 -1.28 -17.53
N LEU A 655 0.93 -1.75 -18.41
CA LEU A 655 0.25 -3.02 -18.21
C LEU A 655 1.21 -4.22 -18.26
N LEU A 656 2.21 -4.19 -19.15
CA LEU A 656 3.26 -5.21 -19.24
C LEU A 656 4.21 -5.18 -18.04
N LEU A 657 4.44 -4.00 -17.48
CA LEU A 657 5.30 -3.81 -16.30
C LEU A 657 4.56 -4.16 -15.02
N VAL A 658 3.30 -3.78 -14.87
CA VAL A 658 2.41 -4.28 -13.81
C VAL A 658 2.35 -5.80 -13.92
N LYS A 659 2.13 -6.38 -15.11
CA LYS A 659 2.21 -7.83 -15.29
C LYS A 659 3.57 -8.46 -14.94
N LYS A 660 4.68 -7.72 -14.94
CA LYS A 660 6.01 -8.25 -14.59
C LYS A 660 6.39 -8.02 -13.12
N GLU A 661 5.88 -6.94 -12.53
CA GLU A 661 5.96 -6.65 -11.09
C GLU A 661 4.88 -7.43 -10.32
N VAL A 662 3.89 -8.04 -11.00
CA VAL A 662 2.79 -8.82 -10.39
C VAL A 662 2.81 -10.29 -10.88
N VAL A 663 3.72 -10.64 -11.80
CA VAL A 663 3.95 -12.02 -12.25
C VAL A 663 5.44 -12.18 -12.64
N PRO A 664 6.29 -12.87 -11.87
CA PRO A 664 7.65 -13.16 -12.29
C PRO A 664 7.64 -14.14 -13.47
N LYS A 665 8.63 -14.01 -14.36
CA LYS A 665 8.96 -15.09 -15.29
C LYS A 665 9.57 -16.23 -14.46
N GLY A 666 8.92 -17.40 -14.52
CA GLY A 666 9.36 -18.63 -13.86
C GLY A 666 10.73 -19.14 -14.29
#